data_AF-A0A945S9R9-F1
#
_entry.id   AF-A0A945S9R9-F1
#
_cell.length_a   1.000
_cell.length_b   1.000
_cell.length_c   1.000
_cell.angle_alpha   90.00
_cell.angle_beta   90.00
_cell.angle_gamma   90.00
#
_symmetry.space_group_name_H-M   'P 1'
#
loop_
_entity.id
_entity.type
_entity.pdbx_description
1 polymer ?
#
loop_
_entity_poly.entity_id
_entity_poly.type
_entity_poly.pdbx_seq_one_letter_code
_entity_poly.pdbx_strand_id
1 'polypeptide(L)'
;MSRRRLAGGAVVLGAACLFAGWCRAQTGTVPLLLRNPAGLRHPSWPMTTGVPFPRDTLRDAAGVTLLNSAGQRVPAQVRVSSTWAPAGAARWLLLDFQAPLDGAPLSRWRLCYEGGAAPLLKPPQEIAIRDLDAGKAWEFSTGPLTFVVRRDRFDGIHRVALGSTLVVRANPESGPYVVDGEGTVFRASLGAPDSVTIEERGALRCVVAAKGWFYAADGTTYCRYAMRIHAYAGQPFVKTFFTFIVTESSGKARFRDIGFHVAYTDVGQTFFGADPGCVYESVPGHSSAFLLQYDSDKYVVRPGDGTPQWESGSSGKRAAGWMRTDSAVARAPSLTLACRDFWQQFPKELEVLGDRGVRFHAWPAHGVAKPDRPVTDAMLQYLWFCHEGDTLDFTVPASYHAHAKEYSEYAYRYLRSAKDADAIGLAKTHELLLWFHDADASAAVSATMNAWQEAPVVMAAPEWMCGTGVFGRLHPYDSERFPKVEQGLSKGWDAERRLEGHTRDYGMFNWGDGHTSWDMGRKRWSDVYRCWRAFHHGAPRTSWVLYLRSGDPKYWRHALRNARHCMDLDVCHWSRLELENLPWPAGKIRGALRDYKGLTHWHAGGRLFDYNCLTDFMLYTYYMTGDHRGLDVAQEWGAAIKRRFKAPHGTRSGAGVTAALIELYKATWDPEYKRIIDLYVNHFFDEIQNMDNSKLAPPLVTQKLPQFKGKSLPIGAFVQWENYAPWVERYYDLTGDQRTGERIVAWAEAYLSGWGDSWSTFGPNAYVNVLAYAYHISREPRFLAHGQYCTEKYISSVEAAPDTFYDGFPHLGQMSLGPGYMAQRIPYFLAALAEHGKPIEPRGPPPGPFGLLFTRTRPGGKKVEAVDAVIRVEKDVAFRITAKGGTSYKDQRPIRCQVRSPNGTVVVDQQFTFELGAFDIELAVPGDGEAGDYTLHIEGEGSYWRILSTLRTEPAMGVVYPFGGRLVRFDKSRYAFLVPAGATALELRVTPVGRGVVFAVRNPDDEQVVRKSIPAGAAAALQTVRIAVPPNHAGELWSLEGWASTAGVAITAEGANVPPYLAVSPEQFFVPGKGP
;
A
#
# COMPACT_ATOMS: atom_id res chain seq x y z
N MET A 1 -68.90 -61.90 -0.49
CA MET A 1 -69.28 -61.72 0.93
C MET A 1 -68.19 -60.96 1.65
N SER A 2 -68.55 -59.85 2.30
CA SER A 2 -67.99 -59.34 3.57
C SER A 2 -66.51 -58.84 3.68
N ARG A 3 -66.41 -57.51 3.88
CA ARG A 3 -65.67 -56.76 4.93
C ARG A 3 -64.22 -56.25 4.68
N ARG A 4 -64.16 -54.92 4.52
CA ARG A 4 -63.25 -53.89 5.10
C ARG A 4 -61.90 -54.32 5.73
N ARG A 5 -60.81 -53.66 5.31
CA ARG A 5 -60.08 -52.60 6.08
C ARG A 5 -58.97 -51.95 5.23
N LEU A 6 -58.70 -50.68 5.56
CA LEU A 6 -57.60 -49.80 5.09
C LEU A 6 -56.21 -50.38 5.48
N ALA A 7 -55.04 -49.93 5.05
CA ALA A 7 -54.55 -48.68 4.46
C ALA A 7 -53.15 -48.92 3.82
N GLY A 8 -52.59 -47.90 3.15
CA GLY A 8 -51.12 -47.74 3.01
C GLY A 8 -50.64 -47.66 1.57
N GLY A 9 -50.37 -46.44 1.09
CA GLY A 9 -50.16 -46.13 -0.31
C GLY A 9 -48.75 -46.27 -0.88
N ALA A 10 -48.69 -46.06 -2.19
CA ALA A 10 -47.58 -45.53 -2.96
C ALA A 10 -48.12 -45.14 -4.35
N VAL A 11 -48.08 -43.86 -4.72
CA VAL A 11 -48.15 -43.46 -6.14
C VAL A 11 -47.12 -42.36 -6.38
N VAL A 12 -46.12 -42.76 -7.16
CA VAL A 12 -45.14 -41.92 -7.85
C VAL A 12 -45.86 -41.06 -8.87
N LEU A 13 -45.62 -39.75 -8.90
CA LEU A 13 -45.91 -38.90 -10.05
C LEU A 13 -44.85 -37.81 -10.15
N GLY A 14 -44.20 -37.75 -11.32
CA GLY A 14 -43.06 -36.89 -11.62
C GLY A 14 -43.37 -35.40 -11.53
N ALA A 15 -42.43 -34.66 -10.96
CA ALA A 15 -42.42 -33.21 -10.93
C ALA A 15 -41.43 -32.68 -11.97
N ALA A 16 -41.95 -32.19 -13.09
CA ALA A 16 -41.30 -31.13 -13.85
C ALA A 16 -41.88 -29.80 -13.35
N CYS A 17 -41.24 -29.20 -12.34
CA CYS A 17 -41.58 -27.86 -11.87
C CYS A 17 -40.56 -26.85 -12.38
N LEU A 18 -41.03 -25.95 -13.24
CA LEU A 18 -40.43 -24.66 -13.57
C LEU A 18 -40.17 -23.87 -12.28
N PHE A 19 -38.90 -23.75 -11.86
CA PHE A 19 -38.51 -22.80 -10.82
C PHE A 19 -38.30 -21.41 -11.43
N ALA A 20 -39.40 -20.69 -11.67
CA ALA A 20 -39.37 -19.23 -11.73
C ALA A 20 -39.48 -18.70 -10.29
N GLY A 21 -38.35 -18.60 -9.59
CA GLY A 21 -38.29 -17.99 -8.26
C GLY A 21 -38.62 -16.50 -8.36
N TRP A 22 -39.80 -16.09 -7.89
CA TRP A 22 -40.14 -14.69 -7.68
C TRP A 22 -39.35 -14.17 -6.48
N CYS A 23 -38.29 -13.41 -6.75
CA CYS A 23 -37.57 -12.64 -5.74
C CYS A 23 -38.48 -11.52 -5.23
N ARG A 24 -38.88 -11.53 -3.96
CA ARG A 24 -39.62 -10.41 -3.34
C ARG A 24 -38.64 -9.29 -3.05
N ALA A 25 -38.86 -8.14 -3.67
CA ALA A 25 -38.13 -6.90 -3.47
C ALA A 25 -38.08 -6.50 -1.97
N GLN A 26 -36.89 -6.25 -1.41
CA GLN A 26 -36.71 -5.84 -0.01
C GLN A 26 -36.61 -4.33 0.08
N THR A 27 -37.45 -3.69 0.88
CA THR A 27 -37.40 -2.22 1.08
C THR A 27 -36.33 -1.85 2.12
N GLY A 28 -35.48 -0.87 1.86
CA GLY A 28 -34.47 -0.45 2.83
C GLY A 28 -33.81 0.90 2.56
N THR A 29 -32.87 1.27 3.43
CA THR A 29 -32.08 2.50 3.32
C THR A 29 -30.60 2.23 3.52
N VAL A 30 -29.78 2.72 2.59
CA VAL A 30 -28.32 2.71 2.69
C VAL A 30 -27.84 4.06 3.20
N PRO A 31 -27.18 4.13 4.37
CA PRO A 31 -26.56 5.36 4.84
C PRO A 31 -25.36 5.71 3.97
N LEU A 32 -25.23 6.98 3.57
CA LEU A 32 -24.09 7.51 2.82
C LEU A 32 -23.37 8.58 3.65
N LEU A 33 -22.04 8.59 3.60
CA LEU A 33 -21.18 9.53 4.30
C LEU A 33 -20.46 10.41 3.28
N LEU A 34 -20.80 11.70 3.22
CA LEU A 34 -20.09 12.69 2.43
C LEU A 34 -19.08 13.40 3.34
N ARG A 35 -17.79 13.22 3.06
CA ARG A 35 -16.70 13.89 3.79
C ARG A 35 -16.08 15.00 2.96
N ASN A 36 -15.89 16.16 3.57
CA ASN A 36 -15.37 17.37 2.95
C ASN A 36 -14.19 17.90 3.77
N PRO A 37 -13.01 17.24 3.70
CA PRO A 37 -11.89 17.51 4.60
C PRO A 37 -11.31 18.92 4.43
N ALA A 38 -11.40 19.49 3.22
CA ALA A 38 -10.95 20.86 2.93
C ALA A 38 -11.99 21.95 3.28
N GLY A 39 -13.18 21.58 3.79
CA GLY A 39 -14.22 22.56 4.13
C GLY A 39 -14.73 23.36 2.92
N LEU A 40 -14.73 22.74 1.72
CA LEU A 40 -15.17 23.39 0.49
C LEU A 40 -16.62 23.86 0.57
N ARG A 41 -16.89 25.01 -0.04
CA ARG A 41 -18.24 25.58 -0.20
C ARG A 41 -18.56 25.68 -1.69
N HIS A 42 -19.63 25.03 -2.12
CA HIS A 42 -20.05 25.01 -3.52
C HIS A 42 -21.54 24.65 -3.62
N PRO A 43 -22.37 25.35 -4.43
CA PRO A 43 -23.81 25.12 -4.44
C PRO A 43 -24.23 23.75 -5.00
N SER A 44 -23.43 23.16 -5.89
CA SER A 44 -23.79 21.93 -6.60
C SER A 44 -22.56 21.14 -7.07
N TRP A 45 -21.70 20.69 -6.16
CA TRP A 45 -20.47 19.95 -6.53
C TRP A 45 -20.77 18.54 -7.06
N PRO A 46 -20.24 18.13 -8.23
CA PRO A 46 -20.45 16.77 -8.74
C PRO A 46 -19.82 15.70 -7.86
N MET A 47 -20.60 14.68 -7.52
CA MET A 47 -20.19 13.53 -6.73
C MET A 47 -20.46 12.24 -7.50
N THR A 48 -19.51 11.32 -7.48
CA THR A 48 -19.67 9.95 -7.97
C THR A 48 -19.27 8.98 -6.86
N THR A 49 -20.06 7.92 -6.66
CA THR A 49 -19.68 6.82 -5.78
C THR A 49 -20.31 5.50 -6.18
N GLY A 50 -19.68 4.40 -5.77
CA GLY A 50 -20.24 3.06 -5.86
C GLY A 50 -20.95 2.67 -4.57
N VAL A 51 -22.14 2.11 -4.70
CA VAL A 51 -22.90 1.50 -3.59
C VAL A 51 -23.02 0.00 -3.87
N PRO A 52 -22.36 -0.86 -3.07
CA PRO A 52 -22.54 -2.30 -3.16
C PRO A 52 -23.89 -2.71 -2.57
N PHE A 53 -24.42 -3.84 -3.03
CA PHE A 53 -25.64 -4.44 -2.50
C PHE A 53 -25.43 -5.92 -2.18
N PRO A 54 -26.00 -6.44 -1.08
CA PRO A 54 -26.05 -7.87 -0.84
C PRO A 54 -26.77 -8.60 -1.97
N ARG A 55 -26.48 -9.89 -2.11
CA ARG A 55 -27.16 -10.74 -3.10
C ARG A 55 -28.68 -10.67 -2.89
N ASP A 56 -29.42 -10.64 -3.99
CA ASP A 56 -30.89 -10.63 -4.03
C ASP A 56 -31.57 -9.43 -3.32
N THR A 57 -30.84 -8.35 -3.03
CA THR A 57 -31.37 -7.16 -2.33
C THR A 57 -31.89 -6.06 -3.25
N LEU A 58 -31.24 -5.83 -4.39
CA LEU A 58 -31.65 -4.82 -5.37
C LEU A 58 -31.67 -5.45 -6.76
N ARG A 59 -32.84 -5.49 -7.39
CA ARG A 59 -32.97 -6.09 -8.73
C ARG A 59 -32.38 -5.20 -9.81
N ASP A 60 -32.76 -3.93 -9.83
CA ASP A 60 -32.34 -2.97 -10.85
C ASP A 60 -32.27 -1.53 -10.30
N ALA A 61 -31.85 -0.60 -11.15
CA ALA A 61 -31.60 0.78 -10.78
C ALA A 61 -32.89 1.65 -10.71
N ALA A 62 -34.06 1.14 -11.13
CA ALA A 62 -35.29 1.92 -11.19
C ALA A 62 -35.93 2.13 -9.80
N GLY A 63 -35.56 1.29 -8.82
CA GLY A 63 -36.14 1.29 -7.49
C GLY A 63 -35.38 2.09 -6.44
N VAL A 64 -34.68 3.19 -6.78
CA VAL A 64 -33.85 3.95 -5.81
C VAL A 64 -34.16 5.45 -5.73
N THR A 65 -33.98 6.03 -4.54
CA THR A 65 -34.14 7.48 -4.29
C THR A 65 -32.98 7.98 -3.42
N LEU A 66 -32.32 9.07 -3.82
CA LEU A 66 -31.31 9.74 -3.00
C LEU A 66 -31.94 10.83 -2.14
N LEU A 67 -31.63 10.84 -0.85
CA LEU A 67 -32.01 11.86 0.12
C LEU A 67 -30.77 12.55 0.71
N ASN A 68 -30.80 13.87 0.83
CA ASN A 68 -29.77 14.65 1.52
C ASN A 68 -29.89 14.54 3.06
N SER A 69 -29.01 15.25 3.77
CA SER A 69 -29.01 15.32 5.23
C SER A 69 -30.28 15.91 5.85
N ALA A 70 -31.00 16.75 5.12
CA ALA A 70 -32.30 17.29 5.51
C ALA A 70 -33.48 16.34 5.18
N GLY A 71 -33.21 15.16 4.60
CA GLY A 71 -34.25 14.22 4.17
C GLY A 71 -34.97 14.62 2.88
N GLN A 72 -34.48 15.63 2.16
CA GLN A 72 -35.03 16.07 0.89
C GLN A 72 -34.51 15.20 -0.24
N ARG A 73 -35.37 14.90 -1.21
CA ARG A 73 -35.00 14.16 -2.41
C ARG A 73 -34.03 14.98 -3.26
N VAL A 74 -33.00 14.32 -3.79
CA VAL A 74 -31.99 14.92 -4.68
C VAL A 74 -31.98 14.19 -6.01
N PRO A 75 -31.89 14.90 -7.15
CA PRO A 75 -31.69 14.28 -8.45
C PRO A 75 -30.41 13.43 -8.46
N ALA A 76 -30.55 12.22 -8.97
CA ALA A 76 -29.42 11.31 -9.10
C ALA A 76 -29.55 10.49 -10.38
N GLN A 77 -28.40 10.16 -10.94
CA GLN A 77 -28.22 9.23 -12.04
C GLN A 77 -27.62 7.96 -11.47
N VAL A 78 -28.17 6.82 -11.89
CA VAL A 78 -27.78 5.51 -11.37
C VAL A 78 -27.59 4.51 -12.48
N ARG A 79 -26.59 3.64 -12.34
CA ARG A 79 -26.42 2.49 -13.22
C ARG A 79 -25.90 1.28 -12.47
N VAL A 80 -26.34 0.09 -12.85
CA VAL A 80 -25.74 -1.15 -12.37
C VAL A 80 -24.37 -1.30 -13.06
N SER A 81 -23.29 -1.37 -12.28
CA SER A 81 -21.92 -1.50 -12.80
C SER A 81 -21.38 -2.93 -12.67
N SER A 82 -22.02 -3.78 -11.88
CA SER A 82 -21.77 -5.23 -11.81
C SER A 82 -22.96 -5.96 -11.17
N THR A 83 -23.16 -7.23 -11.50
CA THR A 83 -24.25 -8.10 -10.99
C THR A 83 -23.70 -9.32 -10.24
N TRP A 84 -24.56 -9.98 -9.46
CA TRP A 84 -24.23 -11.22 -8.74
C TRP A 84 -24.26 -12.51 -9.58
N ALA A 85 -24.88 -12.45 -10.76
CA ALA A 85 -24.93 -13.50 -11.77
C ALA A 85 -25.14 -12.87 -13.16
N PRO A 86 -24.94 -13.60 -14.27
CA PRO A 86 -25.36 -13.14 -15.60
C PRO A 86 -26.86 -12.84 -15.57
N ALA A 87 -27.25 -11.58 -15.79
CA ALA A 87 -28.63 -11.07 -15.62
C ALA A 87 -29.24 -11.23 -14.20
N GLY A 88 -28.40 -11.28 -13.16
CA GLY A 88 -28.82 -11.33 -11.76
C GLY A 88 -28.97 -9.97 -11.07
N ALA A 89 -29.26 -10.00 -9.78
CA ALA A 89 -29.37 -8.82 -8.93
C ALA A 89 -28.11 -7.93 -8.96
N ALA A 90 -28.30 -6.63 -8.73
CA ALA A 90 -27.22 -5.65 -8.68
C ALA A 90 -26.23 -6.02 -7.57
N ARG A 91 -24.95 -6.11 -7.94
CA ARG A 91 -23.82 -6.23 -7.00
C ARG A 91 -23.25 -4.87 -6.67
N TRP A 92 -23.20 -4.01 -7.67
CA TRP A 92 -22.77 -2.61 -7.57
C TRP A 92 -23.70 -1.70 -8.34
N LEU A 93 -24.06 -0.59 -7.70
CA LEU A 93 -24.72 0.55 -8.31
C LEU A 93 -23.76 1.74 -8.29
N LEU A 94 -23.48 2.32 -9.46
CA LEU A 94 -22.79 3.60 -9.56
C LEU A 94 -23.83 4.72 -9.46
N LEU A 95 -23.55 5.69 -8.60
CA LEU A 95 -24.41 6.82 -8.28
C LEU A 95 -23.67 8.13 -8.62
N ASP A 96 -24.28 8.95 -9.47
CA ASP A 96 -23.81 10.30 -9.83
C ASP A 96 -24.88 11.33 -9.42
N PHE A 97 -24.46 12.39 -8.72
CA PHE A 97 -25.37 13.45 -8.24
C PHE A 97 -24.60 14.76 -8.04
N GLN A 98 -25.31 15.86 -7.77
CA GLN A 98 -24.68 17.12 -7.37
C GLN A 98 -25.02 17.41 -5.91
N ALA A 99 -23.99 17.62 -5.10
CA ALA A 99 -24.11 17.88 -3.67
C ALA A 99 -23.85 19.36 -3.36
N PRO A 100 -24.77 20.06 -2.66
CA PRO A 100 -24.42 21.32 -2.03
C PRO A 100 -23.39 21.05 -0.94
N LEU A 101 -22.29 21.82 -0.96
CA LEU A 101 -21.25 21.83 0.04
C LEU A 101 -21.32 23.14 0.80
N ASP A 102 -21.49 23.05 2.11
CA ASP A 102 -21.66 24.16 3.05
C ASP A 102 -20.43 24.35 3.96
N GLY A 103 -19.33 23.66 3.65
CA GLY A 103 -18.11 23.63 4.46
C GLY A 103 -18.14 22.66 5.64
N ALA A 104 -19.25 21.94 5.88
CA ALA A 104 -19.29 20.93 6.94
C ALA A 104 -18.35 19.77 6.63
N PRO A 105 -17.52 19.29 7.59
CA PRO A 105 -16.54 18.24 7.34
C PRO A 105 -17.17 16.86 7.06
N LEU A 106 -18.40 16.64 7.53
CA LEU A 106 -19.19 15.43 7.32
C LEU A 106 -20.67 15.77 7.14
N SER A 107 -21.30 15.21 6.12
CA SER A 107 -22.74 15.24 5.89
C SER A 107 -23.27 13.82 5.68
N ARG A 108 -24.43 13.50 6.27
CA ARG A 108 -25.02 12.15 6.26
C ARG A 108 -26.22 12.12 5.31
N TRP A 109 -26.13 11.29 4.28
CA TRP A 109 -27.12 11.16 3.21
C TRP A 109 -27.73 9.75 3.26
N ARG A 110 -28.80 9.50 2.52
CA ARG A 110 -29.45 8.18 2.47
C ARG A 110 -29.84 7.82 1.04
N LEU A 111 -29.57 6.59 0.63
CA LEU A 111 -30.11 5.99 -0.59
C LEU A 111 -31.21 4.99 -0.20
N CYS A 112 -32.46 5.33 -0.49
CA CYS A 112 -33.60 4.43 -0.28
C CYS A 112 -33.73 3.49 -1.49
N TYR A 113 -34.11 2.23 -1.26
CA TYR A 113 -34.35 1.26 -2.33
C TYR A 113 -35.58 0.37 -2.08
N GLU A 114 -36.27 0.00 -3.17
CA GLU A 114 -37.43 -0.92 -3.31
C GLU A 114 -38.64 -0.67 -2.36
N GLY A 115 -39.88 -0.86 -2.86
CA GLY A 115 -41.19 -0.76 -2.16
C GLY A 115 -41.56 0.52 -1.38
N GLY A 116 -40.62 1.45 -1.20
CA GLY A 116 -40.80 2.81 -0.67
C GLY A 116 -39.96 3.88 -1.40
N ALA A 117 -39.24 3.50 -2.46
CA ALA A 117 -38.50 4.42 -3.31
C ALA A 117 -39.45 5.12 -4.30
N ALA A 118 -39.46 6.44 -4.27
CA ALA A 118 -40.07 7.23 -5.34
C ALA A 118 -39.18 7.19 -6.59
N PRO A 119 -39.72 7.39 -7.80
CA PRO A 119 -38.91 7.56 -8.99
C PRO A 119 -37.79 8.59 -8.76
N LEU A 120 -36.64 8.41 -9.39
CA LEU A 120 -35.57 9.40 -9.31
C LEU A 120 -36.09 10.78 -9.73
N LEU A 121 -35.70 11.80 -8.97
CA LEU A 121 -36.00 13.17 -9.38
C LEU A 121 -35.26 13.48 -10.67
N LYS A 122 -35.99 14.04 -11.64
CA LYS A 122 -35.35 14.64 -12.80
C LYS A 122 -34.48 15.81 -12.33
N PRO A 123 -33.26 15.92 -12.84
CA PRO A 123 -32.43 17.06 -12.50
C PRO A 123 -32.99 18.33 -13.15
N PRO A 124 -32.79 19.50 -12.53
CA PRO A 124 -33.24 20.78 -13.08
C PRO A 124 -32.55 21.12 -14.40
N GLN A 125 -31.37 20.55 -14.63
CA GLN A 125 -30.58 20.66 -15.85
C GLN A 125 -30.12 19.27 -16.26
N GLU A 126 -30.23 18.95 -17.54
CA GLU A 126 -29.73 17.70 -18.13
C GLU A 126 -28.61 18.00 -19.13
N ILE A 127 -27.70 17.04 -19.30
CA ILE A 127 -26.71 17.10 -20.37
C ILE A 127 -27.40 16.77 -21.70
N ALA A 128 -27.41 17.73 -22.62
CA ALA A 128 -27.86 17.51 -23.99
C ALA A 128 -26.69 17.13 -24.89
N ILE A 129 -26.90 16.18 -25.80
CA ILE A 129 -25.88 15.73 -26.76
C ILE A 129 -26.47 15.79 -28.16
N ARG A 130 -25.80 16.51 -29.07
CA ARG A 130 -26.19 16.63 -30.49
C ARG A 130 -25.11 16.03 -31.37
N ASP A 131 -25.53 15.26 -32.36
CA ASP A 131 -24.66 14.81 -33.44
C ASP A 131 -24.55 15.94 -34.49
N LEU A 132 -23.33 16.30 -34.84
CA LEU A 132 -23.02 17.37 -35.79
C LEU A 132 -22.27 16.82 -37.01
N ASP A 133 -22.33 17.57 -38.10
CA ASP A 133 -21.53 17.36 -39.31
C ASP A 133 -21.63 15.94 -39.89
N ALA A 134 -22.85 15.42 -39.94
CA ALA A 134 -23.17 14.10 -40.45
C ALA A 134 -22.35 12.98 -39.79
N GLY A 135 -22.25 12.96 -38.46
CA GLY A 135 -21.53 11.91 -37.75
C GLY A 135 -20.06 12.22 -37.46
N LYS A 136 -19.58 13.45 -37.70
CA LYS A 136 -18.15 13.80 -37.52
C LYS A 136 -17.83 14.45 -36.18
N ALA A 137 -18.81 15.04 -35.49
CA ALA A 137 -18.58 15.65 -34.18
C ALA A 137 -19.77 15.47 -33.24
N TRP A 138 -19.53 15.58 -31.93
CA TRP A 138 -20.58 15.68 -30.93
C TRP A 138 -20.49 17.04 -30.25
N GLU A 139 -21.65 17.66 -30.06
CA GLU A 139 -21.79 18.82 -29.19
C GLU A 139 -22.50 18.41 -27.91
N PHE A 140 -21.95 18.84 -26.79
CA PHE A 140 -22.45 18.60 -25.44
C PHE A 140 -22.84 19.93 -24.83
N SER A 141 -24.00 19.99 -24.17
CA SER A 141 -24.40 21.14 -23.37
C SER A 141 -24.66 20.70 -21.94
N THR A 142 -23.99 21.32 -20.97
CA THR A 142 -24.20 21.09 -19.54
C THR A 142 -25.26 22.02 -18.94
N GLY A 143 -25.82 22.94 -19.72
CA GLY A 143 -26.50 24.14 -19.23
C GLY A 143 -25.62 25.37 -19.48
N PRO A 144 -24.75 25.76 -18.53
CA PRO A 144 -23.90 26.93 -18.70
C PRO A 144 -22.82 26.74 -19.78
N LEU A 145 -22.35 25.51 -20.01
CA LEU A 145 -21.28 25.22 -20.96
C LEU A 145 -21.82 24.49 -22.19
N THR A 146 -21.39 24.90 -23.38
CA THR A 146 -21.56 24.11 -24.62
C THR A 146 -20.20 23.84 -25.23
N PHE A 147 -19.86 22.57 -25.49
CA PHE A 147 -18.57 22.20 -26.07
C PHE A 147 -18.68 21.14 -27.15
N VAL A 148 -17.75 21.14 -28.10
CA VAL A 148 -17.72 20.24 -29.25
C VAL A 148 -16.49 19.34 -29.18
N VAL A 149 -16.67 18.04 -29.43
CA VAL A 149 -15.60 17.06 -29.59
C VAL A 149 -15.71 16.41 -30.96
N ARG A 150 -14.63 16.45 -31.73
CA ARG A 150 -14.56 15.83 -33.05
C ARG A 150 -14.25 14.33 -32.96
N ARG A 151 -14.80 13.57 -33.90
CA ARG A 151 -14.64 12.12 -34.05
C ARG A 151 -13.76 11.73 -35.23
N ASP A 152 -13.64 12.61 -36.21
CA ASP A 152 -12.85 12.39 -37.43
C ASP A 152 -11.39 12.85 -37.27
N ARG A 153 -11.14 13.85 -36.42
CA ARG A 153 -9.80 14.32 -36.00
C ARG A 153 -9.87 14.79 -34.56
N PHE A 154 -9.02 14.27 -33.67
CA PHE A 154 -9.16 14.55 -32.24
C PHE A 154 -8.24 15.70 -31.79
N ASP A 155 -8.82 16.87 -31.55
CA ASP A 155 -8.15 18.08 -31.02
C ASP A 155 -8.47 18.33 -29.53
N GLY A 156 -8.94 17.30 -28.81
CA GLY A 156 -9.38 17.40 -27.43
C GLY A 156 -10.76 18.05 -27.32
N ILE A 157 -10.81 19.39 -27.30
CA ILE A 157 -12.05 20.16 -27.24
C ILE A 157 -12.03 21.19 -28.38
N HIS A 158 -12.81 20.92 -29.43
CA HIS A 158 -12.82 21.68 -30.68
C HIS A 158 -13.35 23.10 -30.50
N ARG A 159 -14.37 23.25 -29.64
CA ARG A 159 -15.03 24.53 -29.39
C ARG A 159 -15.63 24.53 -27.98
N VAL A 160 -15.60 25.66 -27.29
CA VAL A 160 -16.31 25.87 -26.02
C VAL A 160 -16.97 27.24 -26.02
N ALA A 161 -18.23 27.30 -25.56
CA ALA A 161 -18.93 28.53 -25.24
C ALA A 161 -19.46 28.48 -23.79
N LEU A 162 -19.31 29.58 -23.05
CA LEU A 162 -19.99 29.81 -21.77
C LEU A 162 -21.20 30.71 -22.04
N GLY A 163 -22.41 30.19 -21.84
CA GLY A 163 -23.63 30.81 -22.34
C GLY A 163 -23.56 31.00 -23.86
N SER A 164 -23.68 32.25 -24.33
CA SER A 164 -23.54 32.60 -25.75
C SER A 164 -22.12 33.02 -26.15
N THR A 165 -21.21 33.15 -25.20
CA THR A 165 -19.87 33.69 -25.45
C THR A 165 -18.91 32.57 -25.81
N LEU A 166 -18.32 32.63 -27.00
CA LEU A 166 -17.27 31.72 -27.44
C LEU A 166 -15.99 31.99 -26.63
N VAL A 167 -15.42 30.95 -26.02
CA VAL A 167 -14.21 31.04 -25.18
C VAL A 167 -13.07 30.16 -25.65
N VAL A 168 -13.37 29.07 -26.37
CA VAL A 168 -12.35 28.22 -27.01
C VAL A 168 -12.75 27.98 -28.44
N ARG A 169 -11.79 28.16 -29.35
CA ARG A 169 -11.91 27.77 -30.75
C ARG A 169 -10.61 27.10 -31.17
N ALA A 170 -10.69 25.81 -31.48
CA ALA A 170 -9.52 25.04 -31.86
C ALA A 170 -8.82 25.64 -33.08
N ASN A 171 -7.49 25.63 -33.00
CA ASN A 171 -6.54 26.01 -34.03
C ASN A 171 -5.69 24.77 -34.41
N PRO A 172 -4.79 24.85 -35.40
CA PRO A 172 -3.95 23.71 -35.81
C PRO A 172 -3.05 23.13 -34.71
N GLU A 173 -2.79 23.88 -33.63
CA GLU A 173 -1.96 23.43 -32.50
C GLU A 173 -2.78 22.78 -31.37
N SER A 174 -4.12 22.80 -31.45
CA SER A 174 -5.01 22.37 -30.37
C SER A 174 -4.96 20.86 -30.13
N GLY A 175 -5.18 20.49 -28.87
CA GLY A 175 -5.30 19.11 -28.44
C GLY A 175 -4.00 18.50 -27.89
N PRO A 176 -4.03 17.19 -27.63
CA PRO A 176 -2.87 16.45 -27.14
C PRO A 176 -1.74 16.39 -28.18
N TYR A 177 -0.49 16.50 -27.72
CA TYR A 177 0.70 16.39 -28.57
C TYR A 177 1.92 15.84 -27.82
N VAL A 178 2.91 15.40 -28.60
CA VAL A 178 4.27 15.05 -28.12
C VAL A 178 5.31 15.65 -29.07
N VAL A 179 6.46 16.04 -28.54
CA VAL A 179 7.63 16.47 -29.30
C VAL A 179 8.77 15.51 -29.00
N ASP A 180 9.32 14.87 -30.03
CA ASP A 180 10.39 13.88 -29.85
C ASP A 180 11.75 14.51 -29.53
N GLY A 181 12.76 13.66 -29.32
CA GLY A 181 14.14 14.09 -29.04
C GLY A 181 14.82 14.87 -30.16
N GLU A 182 14.31 14.79 -31.40
CA GLU A 182 14.82 15.51 -32.57
C GLU A 182 14.07 16.83 -32.81
N GLY A 183 12.96 17.06 -32.10
CA GLY A 183 12.12 18.25 -32.22
C GLY A 183 10.93 18.09 -33.17
N THR A 184 10.65 16.88 -33.66
CA THR A 184 9.49 16.61 -34.49
C THR A 184 8.23 16.65 -33.64
N VAL A 185 7.23 17.40 -34.09
CA VAL A 185 5.94 17.55 -33.39
C VAL A 185 4.94 16.53 -33.92
N PHE A 186 4.38 15.72 -33.01
CA PHE A 186 3.32 14.78 -33.29
C PHE A 186 2.05 15.20 -32.56
N ARG A 187 0.90 15.19 -33.25
CA ARG A 187 -0.39 15.63 -32.70
C ARG A 187 -1.47 14.57 -32.89
N ALA A 188 -2.40 14.50 -31.94
CA ALA A 188 -3.58 13.66 -32.06
C ALA A 188 -4.51 14.10 -33.20
N SER A 189 -4.51 15.39 -33.53
CA SER A 189 -5.40 16.03 -34.51
C SER A 189 -4.93 15.90 -35.97
N LEU A 190 -3.69 15.44 -36.20
CA LEU A 190 -3.12 15.28 -37.55
C LEU A 190 -3.53 13.97 -38.23
N GLY A 191 -4.06 13.00 -37.49
CA GLY A 191 -4.60 11.76 -38.04
C GLY A 191 -5.98 11.41 -37.47
N ALA A 192 -6.57 10.34 -38.00
CA ALA A 192 -7.84 9.83 -37.51
C ALA A 192 -7.64 9.12 -36.16
N PRO A 193 -8.51 9.34 -35.16
CA PRO A 193 -8.48 8.57 -33.93
C PRO A 193 -8.87 7.10 -34.20
N ASP A 194 -8.33 6.16 -33.41
CA ASP A 194 -8.78 4.77 -33.45
C ASP A 194 -10.25 4.67 -33.01
N SER A 195 -10.65 5.50 -32.05
CA SER A 195 -12.03 5.61 -31.59
C SER A 195 -12.28 6.91 -30.85
N VAL A 196 -13.51 7.44 -30.99
CA VAL A 196 -14.09 8.47 -30.11
C VAL A 196 -15.49 8.00 -29.75
N THR A 197 -15.72 7.67 -28.48
CA THR A 197 -16.92 6.98 -28.00
C THR A 197 -17.48 7.66 -26.76
N ILE A 198 -18.80 7.65 -26.60
CA ILE A 198 -19.43 8.03 -25.32
C ILE A 198 -19.48 6.76 -24.47
N GLU A 199 -18.59 6.67 -23.47
CA GLU A 199 -18.54 5.54 -22.52
C GLU A 199 -19.71 5.60 -21.52
N GLU A 200 -20.17 6.81 -21.19
CA GLU A 200 -21.31 7.03 -20.31
C GLU A 200 -22.20 8.16 -20.85
N ARG A 201 -23.47 7.85 -21.12
CA ARG A 201 -24.49 8.80 -21.56
C ARG A 201 -25.53 8.97 -20.46
N GLY A 202 -25.38 10.04 -19.68
CA GLY A 202 -26.25 10.30 -18.55
C GLY A 202 -26.69 11.75 -18.44
N ALA A 203 -27.85 11.95 -17.81
CA ALA A 203 -28.46 13.26 -17.61
C ALA A 203 -27.62 14.19 -16.71
N LEU A 204 -26.93 13.63 -15.71
CA LEU A 204 -26.11 14.38 -14.76
C LEU A 204 -24.62 14.31 -15.06
N ARG A 205 -24.16 13.20 -15.63
CA ARG A 205 -22.77 12.99 -16.00
C ARG A 205 -22.69 12.29 -17.34
N CYS A 206 -21.78 12.78 -18.18
CA CYS A 206 -21.43 12.17 -19.45
C CYS A 206 -19.91 12.02 -19.55
N VAL A 207 -19.45 10.91 -20.15
CA VAL A 207 -18.02 10.64 -20.39
C VAL A 207 -17.80 10.31 -21.85
N VAL A 208 -16.96 11.10 -22.52
CA VAL A 208 -16.46 10.82 -23.88
C VAL A 208 -15.00 10.41 -23.80
N ALA A 209 -14.64 9.32 -24.48
CA ALA A 209 -13.31 8.74 -24.51
C ALA A 209 -12.77 8.69 -25.94
N ALA A 210 -11.54 9.15 -26.13
CA ALA A 210 -10.81 9.09 -27.38
C ALA A 210 -9.53 8.26 -27.22
N LYS A 211 -9.18 7.46 -28.23
CA LYS A 211 -7.95 6.66 -28.28
C LYS A 211 -7.36 6.77 -29.69
N GLY A 212 -6.03 6.87 -29.81
CA GLY A 212 -5.38 7.00 -31.12
C GLY A 212 -3.85 7.08 -31.05
N TRP A 213 -3.24 7.35 -32.21
CA TRP A 213 -1.81 7.65 -32.34
C TRP A 213 -1.58 9.17 -32.39
N PHE A 214 -0.41 9.64 -31.95
CA PHE A 214 0.04 10.96 -32.38
C PHE A 214 0.72 10.84 -33.74
N TYR A 215 0.46 11.80 -34.63
CA TYR A 215 0.96 11.82 -36.00
C TYR A 215 1.82 13.06 -36.25
N ALA A 216 2.94 12.91 -36.94
CA ALA A 216 3.69 14.01 -37.54
C ALA A 216 3.01 14.48 -38.84
N ALA A 217 3.48 15.60 -39.39
CA ALA A 217 2.92 16.19 -40.62
C ALA A 217 3.05 15.26 -41.86
N ASP A 218 4.03 14.36 -41.88
CA ASP A 218 4.24 13.37 -42.93
C ASP A 218 3.42 12.08 -42.74
N GLY A 219 2.66 11.98 -41.65
CA GLY A 219 1.86 10.80 -41.28
C GLY A 219 2.59 9.77 -40.42
N THR A 220 3.86 9.97 -40.09
CA THR A 220 4.61 9.10 -39.17
C THR A 220 3.96 9.11 -37.78
N THR A 221 3.82 7.95 -37.16
CA THR A 221 3.21 7.82 -35.82
C THR A 221 4.25 7.73 -34.71
N TYR A 222 3.99 8.36 -33.56
CA TYR A 222 4.84 8.25 -32.38
C TYR A 222 4.00 8.32 -31.11
N CYS A 223 4.11 7.31 -30.24
CA CYS A 223 3.27 7.13 -29.06
C CYS A 223 1.76 7.00 -29.36
N ARG A 224 1.04 6.43 -28.39
CA ARG A 224 -0.42 6.39 -28.40
C ARG A 224 -0.97 7.32 -27.33
N TYR A 225 -2.20 7.79 -27.53
CA TYR A 225 -2.94 8.54 -26.52
C TYR A 225 -4.24 7.84 -26.13
N ALA A 226 -4.67 8.13 -24.91
CA ALA A 226 -6.06 8.00 -24.51
C ALA A 226 -6.47 9.28 -23.78
N MET A 227 -7.70 9.75 -24.00
CA MET A 227 -8.23 10.90 -23.29
C MET A 227 -9.69 10.66 -22.92
N ARG A 228 -10.07 10.96 -21.67
CA ARG A 228 -11.47 10.97 -21.23
C ARG A 228 -11.87 12.38 -20.82
N ILE A 229 -13.02 12.85 -21.28
CA ILE A 229 -13.60 14.15 -20.90
C ILE A 229 -14.91 13.85 -20.17
N HIS A 230 -14.97 14.27 -18.90
CA HIS A 230 -16.12 14.14 -18.03
C HIS A 230 -16.83 15.48 -17.95
N ALA A 231 -18.10 15.51 -18.35
CA ALA A 231 -18.98 16.65 -18.27
C ALA A 231 -20.08 16.40 -17.24
N TYR A 232 -20.50 17.46 -16.55
CA TYR A 232 -21.47 17.39 -15.45
C TYR A 232 -22.57 18.44 -15.66
N ALA A 233 -23.82 18.06 -15.44
CA ALA A 233 -24.95 18.99 -15.56
C ALA A 233 -24.80 20.18 -14.61
N GLY A 234 -25.22 21.36 -15.08
CA GLY A 234 -25.14 22.62 -14.35
C GLY A 234 -23.73 23.14 -14.09
N GLN A 235 -22.67 22.45 -14.51
CA GLN A 235 -21.29 22.86 -14.24
C GLN A 235 -20.66 23.58 -15.44
N PRO A 236 -19.89 24.65 -15.20
CA PRO A 236 -19.18 25.38 -16.24
C PRO A 236 -17.73 24.87 -16.42
N PHE A 237 -17.47 23.61 -16.06
CA PHE A 237 -16.16 22.99 -16.18
C PHE A 237 -16.26 21.57 -16.72
N VAL A 238 -15.14 21.09 -17.26
CA VAL A 238 -14.93 19.68 -17.61
C VAL A 238 -13.71 19.13 -16.89
N LYS A 239 -13.75 17.85 -16.54
CA LYS A 239 -12.60 17.13 -15.98
C LYS A 239 -12.03 16.21 -17.05
N THR A 240 -10.73 16.25 -17.29
CA THR A 240 -10.09 15.45 -18.33
C THR A 240 -9.00 14.55 -17.78
N PHE A 241 -8.97 13.30 -18.24
CA PHE A 241 -7.86 12.37 -18.01
C PHE A 241 -7.07 12.25 -19.29
N PHE A 242 -5.87 12.81 -19.33
CA PHE A 242 -4.96 12.72 -20.48
C PHE A 242 -3.90 11.66 -20.22
N THR A 243 -3.81 10.65 -21.09
CA THR A 243 -2.84 9.57 -21.03
C THR A 243 -2.00 9.54 -22.30
N PHE A 244 -0.67 9.48 -22.16
CA PHE A 244 0.23 9.07 -23.25
C PHE A 244 0.78 7.67 -22.98
N ILE A 245 1.09 6.92 -24.04
CA ILE A 245 1.60 5.55 -24.00
C ILE A 245 2.82 5.46 -24.92
N VAL A 246 3.97 5.11 -24.35
CA VAL A 246 5.24 4.95 -25.06
C VAL A 246 5.18 3.73 -25.97
N THR A 247 5.54 3.89 -27.24
CA THR A 247 5.50 2.79 -28.23
C THR A 247 6.86 2.38 -28.80
N GLU A 248 7.92 3.08 -28.40
CA GLU A 248 9.30 2.78 -28.74
C GLU A 248 10.09 2.29 -27.53
N SER A 249 11.20 1.60 -27.79
CA SER A 249 12.11 1.18 -26.73
C SER A 249 12.87 2.36 -26.12
N SER A 250 13.33 2.19 -24.87
CA SER A 250 14.25 3.14 -24.21
C SER A 250 15.43 3.52 -25.14
N GLY A 251 15.86 4.78 -25.09
CA GLY A 251 16.91 5.35 -25.94
C GLY A 251 16.41 5.86 -27.30
N LYS A 252 15.35 5.26 -27.84
CA LYS A 252 14.59 5.82 -28.99
C LYS A 252 13.42 6.67 -28.52
N ALA A 253 12.78 6.26 -27.44
CA ALA A 253 11.70 7.01 -26.79
C ALA A 253 12.27 8.23 -26.04
N ARG A 254 12.53 9.32 -26.79
CA ARG A 254 13.01 10.61 -26.26
C ARG A 254 11.96 11.69 -26.46
N PHE A 255 11.77 12.58 -25.48
CA PHE A 255 10.72 13.60 -25.51
C PHE A 255 11.23 14.96 -25.03
N ARG A 256 11.04 16.00 -25.83
CA ARG A 256 11.31 17.39 -25.42
C ARG A 256 10.08 18.09 -24.82
N ASP A 257 8.88 17.63 -25.16
CA ASP A 257 7.64 18.15 -24.63
C ASP A 257 6.53 17.09 -24.78
N ILE A 258 5.64 17.02 -23.80
CA ILE A 258 4.41 16.22 -23.87
C ILE A 258 3.33 17.09 -23.26
N GLY A 259 2.28 17.41 -24.01
CA GLY A 259 1.33 18.41 -23.55
C GLY A 259 -0.08 18.30 -24.12
N PHE A 260 -0.94 19.16 -23.57
CA PHE A 260 -2.31 19.36 -24.00
C PHE A 260 -2.58 20.86 -24.13
N HIS A 261 -2.87 21.29 -25.36
CA HIS A 261 -3.12 22.69 -25.69
C HIS A 261 -4.61 23.00 -25.82
N VAL A 262 -5.03 24.09 -25.16
CA VAL A 262 -6.38 24.64 -25.23
C VAL A 262 -6.30 26.05 -25.81
N ALA A 263 -6.86 26.24 -27.00
CA ALA A 263 -6.91 27.52 -27.70
C ALA A 263 -8.00 28.44 -27.13
N TYR A 264 -7.73 28.98 -25.93
CA TYR A 264 -8.56 30.00 -25.28
C TYR A 264 -8.49 31.33 -26.05
N THR A 265 -9.64 31.93 -26.35
CA THR A 265 -9.73 33.19 -27.10
C THR A 265 -9.51 34.39 -26.16
N ASP A 266 -9.10 35.52 -26.73
CA ASP A 266 -9.00 36.79 -26.01
C ASP A 266 -8.16 36.71 -24.74
N VAL A 267 -6.98 36.07 -24.83
CA VAL A 267 -6.04 35.91 -23.70
C VAL A 267 -5.64 37.27 -23.13
N GLY A 268 -5.96 37.49 -21.85
CA GLY A 268 -5.52 38.64 -21.07
C GLY A 268 -4.53 38.24 -19.99
N GLN A 269 -4.68 38.84 -18.80
CA GLN A 269 -3.77 38.64 -17.67
C GLN A 269 -3.83 37.21 -17.14
N THR A 270 -2.68 36.59 -16.87
CA THR A 270 -2.58 35.24 -16.31
C THR A 270 -2.06 35.25 -14.87
N PHE A 271 -2.56 34.31 -14.08
CA PHE A 271 -2.23 34.09 -12.68
C PHE A 271 -1.88 32.62 -12.46
N PHE A 272 -0.85 32.35 -11.65
CA PHE A 272 -0.40 31.01 -11.31
C PHE A 272 -0.52 30.77 -9.81
N GLY A 273 -1.15 29.65 -9.45
CA GLY A 273 -1.24 29.16 -8.08
C GLY A 273 0.08 28.55 -7.61
N ALA A 274 0.62 29.08 -6.51
CA ALA A 274 1.96 28.77 -6.07
C ALA A 274 1.99 28.16 -4.66
N ASP A 275 2.96 28.53 -3.81
CA ASP A 275 2.97 28.12 -2.40
C ASP A 275 1.68 28.55 -1.68
N PRO A 276 1.29 27.92 -0.55
CA PRO A 276 0.08 28.28 0.18
C PRO A 276 -0.03 29.80 0.45
N GLY A 277 -1.11 30.41 -0.06
CA GLY A 277 -1.36 31.85 0.06
C GLY A 277 -0.64 32.73 -0.96
N CYS A 278 0.16 32.15 -1.87
CA CYS A 278 0.91 32.85 -2.90
C CYS A 278 0.27 32.66 -4.29
N VAL A 279 0.14 33.76 -5.03
CA VAL A 279 -0.31 33.79 -6.42
C VAL A 279 0.64 34.68 -7.20
N TYR A 280 1.15 34.18 -8.33
CA TYR A 280 1.99 34.97 -9.24
C TYR A 280 1.16 35.48 -10.39
N GLU A 281 1.44 36.71 -10.80
CA GLU A 281 0.85 37.34 -11.97
C GLU A 281 1.86 37.33 -13.12
N SER A 282 1.41 37.06 -14.35
CA SER A 282 2.27 37.15 -15.54
C SER A 282 2.79 38.58 -15.74
N VAL A 283 4.03 38.71 -16.21
CA VAL A 283 4.71 40.01 -16.27
C VAL A 283 4.02 40.94 -17.29
N PRO A 284 3.64 42.16 -16.90
CA PRO A 284 3.08 43.14 -17.83
C PRO A 284 4.02 43.41 -19.02
N GLY A 285 3.49 43.39 -20.24
CA GLY A 285 4.24 43.63 -21.47
C GLY A 285 4.84 42.38 -22.15
N HIS A 286 4.76 41.21 -21.53
CA HIS A 286 5.07 39.92 -22.18
C HIS A 286 3.78 39.19 -22.55
N SER A 287 3.70 38.67 -23.78
CA SER A 287 2.53 37.91 -24.24
C SER A 287 2.50 36.48 -23.69
N SER A 288 3.64 35.88 -23.35
CA SER A 288 3.72 34.51 -22.81
C SER A 288 4.40 34.44 -21.45
N ALA A 289 4.03 33.45 -20.65
CA ALA A 289 4.63 33.14 -19.35
C ALA A 289 4.39 31.68 -18.96
N PHE A 290 5.28 31.12 -18.15
CA PHE A 290 5.14 29.76 -17.64
C PHE A 290 5.41 29.67 -16.14
N LEU A 291 4.77 28.69 -15.50
CA LEU A 291 5.16 28.14 -14.21
C LEU A 291 5.72 26.73 -14.43
N LEU A 292 6.96 26.51 -14.00
CA LEU A 292 7.65 25.23 -14.06
C LEU A 292 7.98 24.74 -12.65
N GLN A 293 7.38 23.63 -12.22
CA GLN A 293 7.85 22.86 -11.08
C GLN A 293 8.90 21.85 -11.58
N TYR A 294 10.17 22.10 -11.31
CA TYR A 294 11.29 21.29 -11.83
C TYR A 294 11.94 20.37 -10.79
N ASP A 295 11.62 20.52 -9.51
CA ASP A 295 11.93 19.57 -8.44
C ASP A 295 10.73 19.48 -7.48
N SER A 296 10.68 18.48 -6.60
CA SER A 296 9.66 18.31 -5.55
C SER A 296 9.56 19.50 -4.57
N ASP A 297 10.56 20.35 -4.53
CA ASP A 297 10.66 21.50 -3.63
C ASP A 297 11.16 22.79 -4.30
N LYS A 298 11.09 22.89 -5.63
CA LYS A 298 11.41 24.11 -6.39
C LYS A 298 10.49 24.30 -7.60
N TYR A 299 10.01 25.53 -7.77
CA TYR A 299 9.40 26.00 -9.01
C TYR A 299 9.92 27.39 -9.40
N VAL A 300 9.75 27.75 -10.67
CA VAL A 300 9.96 29.10 -11.20
C VAL A 300 8.72 29.60 -11.93
N VAL A 301 8.51 30.91 -11.93
CA VAL A 301 7.59 31.61 -12.83
C VAL A 301 8.40 32.59 -13.66
N ARG A 302 8.27 32.55 -14.98
CA ARG A 302 9.05 33.39 -15.92
C ARG A 302 8.21 33.80 -17.13
N PRO A 303 8.58 34.89 -17.83
CA PRO A 303 8.13 35.13 -19.20
C PRO A 303 8.50 33.95 -20.12
N GLY A 304 7.77 33.77 -21.22
CA GLY A 304 7.95 32.60 -22.10
C GLY A 304 9.29 32.52 -22.84
N ASP A 305 10.03 33.63 -22.95
CA ASP A 305 11.41 33.67 -23.45
C ASP A 305 12.46 33.55 -22.33
N GLY A 306 12.02 33.47 -21.08
CA GLY A 306 12.87 33.35 -19.91
C GLY A 306 13.52 31.98 -19.82
N THR A 307 14.84 31.95 -19.63
CA THR A 307 15.56 30.68 -19.41
C THR A 307 15.59 30.33 -17.92
N PRO A 308 15.02 29.18 -17.51
CA PRO A 308 15.12 28.72 -16.13
C PRO A 308 16.55 28.24 -15.80
N GLN A 309 17.01 28.55 -14.59
CA GLN A 309 18.31 28.10 -14.06
C GLN A 309 18.11 27.36 -12.75
N TRP A 310 18.85 26.27 -12.55
CA TRP A 310 18.62 25.35 -11.44
C TRP A 310 18.79 25.99 -10.04
N GLU A 311 19.93 26.64 -9.78
CA GLU A 311 20.36 27.08 -8.43
C GLU A 311 19.94 28.52 -8.07
N SER A 312 19.91 29.45 -9.02
CA SER A 312 19.75 30.91 -8.77
C SER A 312 18.35 31.47 -9.07
N GLY A 313 17.38 30.62 -9.45
CA GLY A 313 16.13 31.06 -10.08
C GLY A 313 14.82 30.72 -9.35
N SER A 314 14.82 29.94 -8.27
CA SER A 314 13.58 29.44 -7.65
C SER A 314 12.65 30.57 -7.22
N SER A 315 11.41 30.57 -7.72
CA SER A 315 10.34 31.47 -7.27
C SER A 315 9.72 31.01 -5.96
N GLY A 316 9.67 29.69 -5.70
CA GLY A 316 9.25 29.12 -4.42
C GLY A 316 9.38 27.60 -4.38
N LYS A 317 8.64 26.93 -3.49
CA LYS A 317 8.86 25.50 -3.22
C LYS A 317 7.86 24.56 -3.88
N ARG A 318 6.56 24.75 -3.65
CA ARG A 318 5.53 23.80 -4.10
C ARG A 318 4.34 24.54 -4.71
N ALA A 319 4.28 24.54 -6.04
CA ALA A 319 3.16 25.14 -6.75
C ALA A 319 1.86 24.36 -6.53
N ALA A 320 0.74 25.08 -6.37
CA ALA A 320 -0.58 24.50 -6.18
C ALA A 320 -1.08 23.71 -7.39
N GLY A 321 -0.55 24.01 -8.59
CA GLY A 321 -0.84 23.28 -9.82
C GLY A 321 -2.06 23.78 -10.58
N TRP A 322 -2.35 25.08 -10.52
CA TRP A 322 -3.37 25.72 -11.34
C TRP A 322 -2.87 27.04 -11.95
N MET A 323 -3.43 27.39 -13.12
CA MET A 323 -3.30 28.70 -13.75
C MET A 323 -4.68 29.23 -14.11
N ARG A 324 -4.86 30.55 -14.00
CA ARG A 324 -6.06 31.27 -14.43
C ARG A 324 -5.67 32.33 -15.43
N THR A 325 -6.31 32.34 -16.58
CA THR A 325 -6.15 33.37 -17.60
C THR A 325 -7.46 34.14 -17.72
N ASP A 326 -7.42 35.42 -17.37
CA ASP A 326 -8.55 36.32 -17.53
C ASP A 326 -8.65 36.79 -18.99
N SER A 327 -9.85 37.16 -19.44
CA SER A 327 -10.02 37.69 -20.79
C SER A 327 -9.48 39.11 -20.91
N ALA A 328 -8.85 39.42 -22.04
CA ALA A 328 -8.52 40.79 -22.43
C ALA A 328 -9.77 41.64 -22.73
N VAL A 329 -10.90 40.99 -23.06
CA VAL A 329 -12.19 41.65 -23.25
C VAL A 329 -12.88 41.80 -21.89
N ALA A 330 -13.17 43.05 -21.51
CA ALA A 330 -13.81 43.34 -20.24
C ALA A 330 -15.13 42.57 -20.07
N ARG A 331 -15.26 41.84 -18.94
CA ARG A 331 -16.41 40.99 -18.58
C ARG A 331 -16.63 39.77 -19.49
N ALA A 332 -15.68 39.43 -20.37
CA ALA A 332 -15.70 38.12 -21.02
C ALA A 332 -15.22 37.02 -20.04
N PRO A 333 -15.61 35.75 -20.25
CA PRO A 333 -15.28 34.67 -19.31
C PRO A 333 -13.80 34.34 -19.28
N SER A 334 -13.26 34.04 -18.10
CA SER A 334 -11.91 33.54 -17.84
C SER A 334 -11.83 32.01 -17.97
N LEU A 335 -10.61 31.48 -18.09
CA LEU A 335 -10.29 30.05 -18.04
C LEU A 335 -9.33 29.75 -16.88
N THR A 336 -9.70 28.81 -16.01
CA THR A 336 -8.79 28.17 -15.05
C THR A 336 -8.47 26.74 -15.48
N LEU A 337 -7.17 26.43 -15.60
CA LEU A 337 -6.65 25.07 -15.82
C LEU A 337 -5.94 24.60 -14.55
N ALA A 338 -6.27 23.39 -14.07
CA ALA A 338 -5.62 22.78 -12.91
C ALA A 338 -5.17 21.35 -13.20
N CYS A 339 -4.09 20.90 -12.57
CA CYS A 339 -3.58 19.53 -12.59
C CYS A 339 -3.48 18.97 -11.16
N ARG A 340 -4.02 17.77 -10.95
CA ARG A 340 -3.93 17.09 -9.66
C ARG A 340 -2.51 16.62 -9.37
N ASP A 341 -2.10 16.67 -8.10
CA ASP A 341 -0.77 16.24 -7.63
C ASP A 341 0.40 16.86 -8.44
N PHE A 342 0.33 18.17 -8.74
CA PHE A 342 1.26 18.84 -9.66
C PHE A 342 2.71 18.80 -9.18
N TRP A 343 3.00 19.33 -7.99
CA TRP A 343 4.38 19.37 -7.48
C TRP A 343 4.91 17.99 -7.11
N GLN A 344 4.04 17.09 -6.67
CA GLN A 344 4.40 15.72 -6.33
C GLN A 344 4.82 14.91 -7.57
N GLN A 345 4.28 15.26 -8.74
CA GLN A 345 4.59 14.63 -10.03
C GLN A 345 5.59 15.44 -10.86
N PHE A 346 6.44 16.26 -10.26
CA PHE A 346 7.47 17.01 -10.99
C PHE A 346 8.29 16.08 -11.93
N PRO A 347 8.81 16.59 -13.06
CA PRO A 347 8.66 17.96 -13.50
C PRO A 347 7.29 18.19 -14.16
N LYS A 348 6.70 19.37 -13.96
CA LYS A 348 5.42 19.78 -14.55
C LYS A 348 5.41 21.26 -14.88
N GLU A 349 4.67 21.63 -15.92
CA GLU A 349 4.60 23.02 -16.35
C GLU A 349 3.20 23.43 -16.81
N LEU A 350 2.87 24.70 -16.54
CA LEU A 350 1.67 25.41 -16.98
C LEU A 350 2.12 26.65 -17.74
N GLU A 351 1.62 26.84 -18.96
CA GLU A 351 2.09 27.91 -19.85
C GLU A 351 0.91 28.66 -20.49
N VAL A 352 1.03 29.98 -20.58
CA VAL A 352 0.23 30.84 -21.47
C VAL A 352 1.08 31.29 -22.65
N LEU A 353 0.53 31.21 -23.86
CA LEU A 353 1.26 31.34 -25.13
C LEU A 353 0.86 32.58 -25.94
N GLY A 354 0.73 33.74 -25.29
CA GLY A 354 0.16 34.90 -25.96
C GLY A 354 -1.30 34.65 -26.32
N ASP A 355 -1.68 35.15 -27.48
CA ASP A 355 -3.02 35.01 -28.06
C ASP A 355 -3.36 33.58 -28.51
N ARG A 356 -2.40 32.65 -28.45
CA ARG A 356 -2.62 31.25 -28.87
C ARG A 356 -3.36 30.41 -27.83
N GLY A 357 -3.48 30.86 -26.59
CA GLY A 357 -4.18 30.16 -25.50
C GLY A 357 -3.23 29.61 -24.44
N VAL A 358 -3.59 28.48 -23.85
CA VAL A 358 -2.89 27.90 -22.68
C VAL A 358 -2.46 26.45 -22.91
N ARG A 359 -1.44 26.00 -22.19
CA ARG A 359 -0.93 24.61 -22.24
C ARG A 359 -0.68 24.02 -20.86
N PHE A 360 -1.05 22.76 -20.74
CA PHE A 360 -0.53 21.87 -19.71
C PHE A 360 0.59 21.03 -20.32
N HIS A 361 1.74 21.00 -19.65
CA HIS A 361 2.89 20.18 -20.01
C HIS A 361 3.03 19.04 -19.00
N ALA A 362 2.76 17.81 -19.46
CA ALA A 362 3.03 16.59 -18.72
C ALA A 362 4.54 16.37 -18.56
N TRP A 363 5.31 16.64 -19.61
CA TRP A 363 6.76 16.85 -19.58
C TRP A 363 7.03 18.29 -20.02
N PRO A 364 7.80 19.08 -19.26
CA PRO A 364 7.94 20.52 -19.49
C PRO A 364 8.64 20.85 -20.81
N ALA A 365 8.22 21.94 -21.45
CA ALA A 365 8.94 22.52 -22.59
C ALA A 365 10.21 23.27 -22.12
N HIS A 366 10.21 23.76 -20.88
CA HIS A 366 11.30 24.54 -20.28
C HIS A 366 12.09 23.75 -19.24
N GLY A 367 12.20 22.42 -19.39
CA GLY A 367 12.87 21.54 -18.44
C GLY A 367 14.32 21.93 -18.14
N VAL A 368 14.75 21.76 -16.88
CA VAL A 368 16.12 22.05 -16.41
C VAL A 368 16.76 20.84 -15.76
N ALA A 369 18.06 20.64 -15.96
CA ALA A 369 18.83 19.58 -15.34
C ALA A 369 19.71 20.09 -14.19
N LYS A 370 20.05 19.17 -13.27
CA LYS A 370 21.16 19.35 -12.32
C LYS A 370 22.32 18.42 -12.69
N PRO A 371 23.23 18.81 -13.60
CA PRO A 371 24.26 17.91 -14.14
C PRO A 371 25.22 17.35 -13.08
N ASP A 372 25.52 18.13 -12.03
CA ASP A 372 26.47 17.73 -10.98
C ASP A 372 25.83 16.95 -9.83
N ARG A 373 24.60 16.44 -10.00
CA ARG A 373 23.91 15.70 -8.95
C ARG A 373 24.62 14.34 -8.72
N PRO A 374 25.14 14.04 -7.52
CA PRO A 374 25.77 12.75 -7.28
C PRO A 374 24.72 11.64 -7.31
N VAL A 375 25.00 10.53 -7.98
CA VAL A 375 24.17 9.32 -7.94
C VAL A 375 24.87 8.30 -7.03
N THR A 376 24.45 8.28 -5.77
CA THR A 376 24.95 7.35 -4.75
C THR A 376 23.93 6.24 -4.51
N ASP A 377 24.35 5.16 -3.83
CA ASP A 377 23.45 4.07 -3.41
C ASP A 377 22.22 4.54 -2.64
N ALA A 378 22.29 5.70 -1.97
CA ALA A 378 21.19 6.27 -1.20
C ALA A 378 20.26 7.18 -2.04
N MET A 379 20.50 7.29 -3.35
CA MET A 379 19.78 8.18 -4.27
C MET A 379 19.20 7.45 -5.48
N LEU A 380 19.36 6.13 -5.57
CA LEU A 380 18.99 5.38 -6.77
C LEU A 380 17.47 5.41 -7.00
N GLN A 381 16.68 5.37 -5.93
CA GLN A 381 15.22 5.42 -5.99
C GLN A 381 14.66 6.71 -6.61
N TYR A 382 15.39 7.83 -6.60
CA TYR A 382 14.82 9.08 -7.09
C TYR A 382 14.71 9.11 -8.62
N LEU A 383 15.51 8.29 -9.31
CA LEU A 383 15.52 8.16 -10.76
C LEU A 383 15.63 9.55 -11.45
N TRP A 384 16.54 10.41 -10.99
CA TRP A 384 16.62 11.81 -11.43
C TRP A 384 16.71 11.96 -12.96
N PHE A 385 17.36 11.02 -13.64
CA PHE A 385 17.52 11.00 -15.10
C PHE A 385 16.20 11.05 -15.89
N CYS A 386 15.06 10.69 -15.27
CA CYS A 386 13.73 10.75 -15.89
C CYS A 386 12.82 11.82 -15.27
N HIS A 387 13.37 12.72 -14.45
CA HIS A 387 12.66 13.78 -13.75
C HIS A 387 13.33 15.16 -13.85
N GLU A 388 14.38 15.29 -14.65
CA GLU A 388 15.09 16.55 -14.89
C GLU A 388 15.63 16.61 -16.32
N GLY A 389 16.05 17.80 -16.75
CA GLY A 389 16.56 18.06 -18.10
C GLY A 389 15.50 18.54 -19.09
N ASP A 390 15.98 18.91 -20.28
CA ASP A 390 15.17 19.37 -21.40
C ASP A 390 14.53 18.19 -22.17
N THR A 391 15.18 17.03 -22.15
CA THR A 391 14.76 15.82 -22.85
C THR A 391 14.57 14.68 -21.88
N LEU A 392 13.36 14.11 -21.82
CA LEU A 392 13.09 12.86 -21.15
C LEU A 392 13.66 11.69 -21.94
N ASP A 393 14.52 10.90 -21.31
CA ASP A 393 15.00 9.60 -21.78
C ASP A 393 14.81 8.55 -20.68
N PHE A 394 14.22 7.41 -21.04
CA PHE A 394 13.97 6.30 -20.12
C PHE A 394 15.15 5.33 -19.99
N THR A 395 16.25 5.56 -20.72
CA THR A 395 17.47 4.77 -20.63
C THR A 395 18.09 4.92 -19.25
N VAL A 396 18.26 3.81 -18.54
CA VAL A 396 18.90 3.83 -17.22
C VAL A 396 20.40 4.07 -17.39
N PRO A 397 20.95 5.17 -16.85
CA PRO A 397 22.38 5.44 -17.00
C PRO A 397 23.25 4.43 -16.25
N ALA A 398 24.47 4.19 -16.73
CA ALA A 398 25.44 3.30 -16.07
C ALA A 398 25.71 3.69 -14.62
N SER A 399 25.66 4.99 -14.30
CA SER A 399 25.80 5.52 -12.94
C SER A 399 24.73 5.05 -11.95
N TYR A 400 23.64 4.43 -12.40
CA TYR A 400 22.62 3.83 -11.53
C TYR A 400 22.79 2.31 -11.35
N HIS A 401 23.38 1.61 -12.31
CA HIS A 401 23.41 0.13 -12.30
C HIS A 401 24.81 -0.50 -12.20
N ALA A 402 25.88 0.29 -12.35
CA ALA A 402 27.27 -0.16 -12.34
C ALA A 402 27.98 0.06 -10.98
N HIS A 403 27.27 -0.14 -9.86
CA HIS A 403 27.81 0.04 -8.50
C HIS A 403 28.69 -1.15 -8.04
N ALA A 404 29.70 -0.87 -7.21
CA ALA A 404 30.66 -1.86 -6.68
C ALA A 404 30.05 -2.75 -5.57
N LYS A 405 30.63 -3.94 -5.34
CA LYS A 405 30.06 -5.01 -4.50
C LYS A 405 30.11 -4.71 -2.99
N GLU A 406 29.21 -3.88 -2.47
CA GLU A 406 28.98 -3.76 -1.02
C GLU A 406 27.96 -4.79 -0.47
N TYR A 407 27.16 -5.38 -1.35
CA TYR A 407 26.11 -6.38 -1.07
C TYR A 407 26.31 -7.68 -1.85
N SER A 408 25.63 -8.74 -1.40
CA SER A 408 25.62 -10.04 -2.09
C SER A 408 25.10 -9.93 -3.54
N GLU A 409 25.57 -10.83 -4.42
CA GLU A 409 25.09 -10.89 -5.82
C GLU A 409 23.57 -11.12 -5.92
N TYR A 410 23.00 -11.82 -4.94
CA TYR A 410 21.54 -11.96 -4.84
C TYR A 410 20.86 -10.60 -4.66
N ALA A 411 21.38 -9.70 -3.83
CA ALA A 411 20.78 -8.39 -3.62
C ALA A 411 20.86 -7.53 -4.89
N TYR A 412 22.04 -7.47 -5.52
CA TYR A 412 22.31 -6.58 -6.66
C TYR A 412 21.70 -7.00 -7.99
N ARG A 413 21.19 -8.23 -8.15
CA ARG A 413 20.71 -8.71 -9.46
C ARG A 413 19.68 -7.78 -10.12
N TYR A 414 18.79 -7.18 -9.33
CA TYR A 414 17.76 -6.28 -9.85
C TYR A 414 18.36 -4.97 -10.33
N LEU A 415 19.29 -4.42 -9.53
CA LEU A 415 20.04 -3.23 -9.92
C LEU A 415 20.83 -3.46 -11.21
N ARG A 416 21.62 -4.54 -11.30
CA ARG A 416 22.40 -4.87 -12.51
C ARG A 416 21.53 -5.04 -13.76
N SER A 417 20.37 -5.68 -13.61
CA SER A 417 19.42 -5.88 -14.71
C SER A 417 18.70 -4.61 -15.15
N ALA A 418 18.89 -3.48 -14.47
CA ALA A 418 18.30 -2.20 -14.89
C ALA A 418 18.88 -1.70 -16.22
N LYS A 419 20.05 -2.19 -16.63
CA LYS A 419 20.59 -1.98 -17.98
C LYS A 419 19.68 -2.52 -19.09
N ASP A 420 18.82 -3.49 -18.77
CA ASP A 420 17.89 -4.13 -19.69
C ASP A 420 16.45 -3.56 -19.51
N ALA A 421 16.29 -2.48 -18.75
CA ALA A 421 14.99 -1.84 -18.54
C ALA A 421 14.52 -1.12 -19.82
N ASP A 422 13.26 -1.35 -20.19
CA ASP A 422 12.66 -0.80 -21.41
C ASP A 422 11.28 -0.18 -21.11
N ALA A 423 11.13 1.11 -21.42
CA ALA A 423 9.91 1.88 -21.22
C ALA A 423 8.81 1.63 -22.26
N ILE A 424 9.04 0.80 -23.27
CA ILE A 424 7.97 0.46 -24.21
C ILE A 424 6.71 -0.01 -23.47
N GLY A 425 5.56 0.53 -23.89
CA GLY A 425 4.25 0.32 -23.28
C GLY A 425 4.00 1.06 -21.98
N LEU A 426 4.90 1.94 -21.53
CA LEU A 426 4.69 2.72 -20.31
C LEU A 426 3.59 3.73 -20.60
N ALA A 427 2.61 3.86 -19.70
CA ALA A 427 1.62 4.90 -19.78
C ALA A 427 1.79 5.90 -18.64
N LYS A 428 1.25 7.11 -18.80
CA LYS A 428 1.07 8.02 -17.68
C LYS A 428 -0.19 8.86 -17.90
N THR A 429 -1.08 8.84 -16.92
CA THR A 429 -2.32 9.62 -16.91
C THR A 429 -2.20 10.85 -16.01
N HIS A 430 -2.78 11.97 -16.45
CA HIS A 430 -2.90 13.23 -15.70
C HIS A 430 -4.37 13.61 -15.57
N GLU A 431 -4.80 13.91 -14.33
CA GLU A 431 -6.15 14.42 -14.04
C GLU A 431 -6.11 15.95 -14.08
N LEU A 432 -6.81 16.52 -15.06
CA LEU A 432 -6.91 17.96 -15.27
C LEU A 432 -8.35 18.44 -15.08
N LEU A 433 -8.50 19.70 -14.68
CA LEU A 433 -9.78 20.41 -14.65
C LEU A 433 -9.67 21.67 -15.51
N LEU A 434 -10.62 21.86 -16.43
CA LEU A 434 -10.79 23.07 -17.21
C LEU A 434 -12.08 23.77 -16.77
N TRP A 435 -11.97 24.90 -16.09
CA TRP A 435 -13.09 25.66 -15.54
C TRP A 435 -13.23 26.99 -16.24
N PHE A 436 -14.36 27.20 -16.91
CA PHE A 436 -14.72 28.45 -17.59
C PHE A 436 -15.63 29.25 -16.66
N HIS A 437 -15.33 30.50 -16.37
CA HIS A 437 -16.10 31.26 -15.38
C HIS A 437 -16.07 32.75 -15.66
N ASP A 438 -17.09 33.46 -15.21
CA ASP A 438 -17.11 34.92 -15.27
C ASP A 438 -16.03 35.52 -14.36
N ALA A 439 -15.65 36.77 -14.65
CA ALA A 439 -14.55 37.46 -13.97
C ALA A 439 -14.80 37.69 -12.46
N ASP A 440 -16.06 37.80 -12.05
CA ASP A 440 -16.48 37.95 -10.65
C ASP A 440 -16.31 36.67 -9.82
N ALA A 441 -16.31 35.49 -10.46
CA ALA A 441 -16.10 34.20 -9.82
C ALA A 441 -14.62 33.83 -9.62
N SER A 442 -13.69 34.58 -10.22
CA SER A 442 -12.26 34.25 -10.30
C SER A 442 -11.60 33.92 -8.95
N ALA A 443 -11.88 34.70 -7.90
CA ALA A 443 -11.30 34.46 -6.57
C ALA A 443 -11.81 33.15 -5.93
N ALA A 444 -13.11 32.87 -6.07
CA ALA A 444 -13.75 31.67 -5.53
C ALA A 444 -13.26 30.40 -6.24
N VAL A 445 -13.06 30.47 -7.57
CA VAL A 445 -12.50 29.37 -8.36
C VAL A 445 -11.06 29.07 -7.94
N SER A 446 -10.20 30.08 -7.85
CA SER A 446 -8.81 29.89 -7.37
C SER A 446 -8.75 29.29 -5.97
N ALA A 447 -9.61 29.73 -5.04
CA ALA A 447 -9.70 29.15 -3.71
C ALA A 447 -10.13 27.67 -3.74
N THR A 448 -11.10 27.34 -4.60
CA THR A 448 -11.54 25.95 -4.80
C THR A 448 -10.42 25.09 -5.37
N MET A 449 -9.62 25.61 -6.31
CA MET A 449 -8.48 24.89 -6.89
C MET A 449 -7.35 24.64 -5.88
N ASN A 450 -7.10 25.56 -4.95
CA ASN A 450 -6.17 25.33 -3.84
C ASN A 450 -6.59 24.13 -2.95
N ALA A 451 -7.90 23.93 -2.79
CA ALA A 451 -8.46 22.85 -1.99
C ALA A 451 -8.76 21.57 -2.79
N TRP A 452 -8.61 21.58 -4.12
CA TRP A 452 -9.00 20.47 -4.99
C TRP A 452 -8.20 19.17 -4.73
N GLN A 453 -6.96 19.29 -4.24
CA GLN A 453 -6.15 18.13 -3.85
C GLN A 453 -6.84 17.28 -2.76
N GLU A 454 -7.66 17.93 -1.94
CA GLU A 454 -8.43 17.42 -0.80
C GLU A 454 -9.95 17.40 -1.10
N ALA A 455 -10.33 17.24 -2.37
CA ALA A 455 -11.72 17.25 -2.83
C ALA A 455 -12.64 16.30 -2.03
N PRO A 456 -13.95 16.61 -1.93
CA PRO A 456 -14.88 15.84 -1.12
C PRO A 456 -15.08 14.43 -1.68
N VAL A 457 -15.40 13.49 -0.78
CA VAL A 457 -15.62 12.08 -1.12
C VAL A 457 -16.93 11.61 -0.51
N VAL A 458 -17.58 10.65 -1.16
CA VAL A 458 -18.79 10.02 -0.64
C VAL A 458 -18.73 8.51 -0.82
N MET A 459 -19.26 7.77 0.15
CA MET A 459 -19.43 6.32 0.10
C MET A 459 -20.61 5.88 0.96
N ALA A 460 -21.11 4.66 0.77
CA ALA A 460 -21.99 4.06 1.76
C ALA A 460 -21.24 3.86 3.09
N ALA A 461 -21.98 3.89 4.21
CA ALA A 461 -21.40 3.73 5.53
C ALA A 461 -20.62 2.41 5.63
N PRO A 462 -19.49 2.37 6.36
CA PRO A 462 -18.62 1.20 6.36
C PRO A 462 -19.30 -0.10 6.78
N GLU A 463 -20.28 -0.04 7.70
CA GLU A 463 -21.07 -1.19 8.13
C GLU A 463 -21.87 -1.78 6.96
N TRP A 464 -22.45 -0.91 6.12
CA TRP A 464 -23.13 -1.35 4.91
C TRP A 464 -22.14 -1.95 3.90
N MET A 465 -21.06 -1.22 3.60
CA MET A 465 -20.03 -1.68 2.65
C MET A 465 -19.55 -3.08 2.97
N CYS A 466 -19.18 -3.30 4.24
CA CYS A 466 -18.66 -4.57 4.76
C CYS A 466 -19.76 -5.66 4.84
N GLY A 467 -20.99 -5.29 5.21
CA GLY A 467 -22.11 -6.23 5.36
C GLY A 467 -22.68 -6.79 4.06
N THR A 468 -22.30 -6.25 2.89
CA THR A 468 -22.83 -6.70 1.59
C THR A 468 -22.32 -8.07 1.11
N GLY A 469 -21.19 -8.54 1.64
CA GLY A 469 -20.48 -9.72 1.12
C GLY A 469 -19.77 -9.50 -0.22
N VAL A 470 -19.85 -8.31 -0.83
CA VAL A 470 -19.17 -7.98 -2.09
C VAL A 470 -17.66 -8.11 -1.98
N PHE A 471 -17.12 -7.72 -0.82
CA PHE A 471 -15.70 -7.78 -0.53
C PHE A 471 -15.28 -9.09 0.14
N GLY A 472 -16.14 -10.11 0.15
CA GLY A 472 -16.03 -11.24 1.07
C GLY A 472 -16.44 -10.84 2.49
N ARG A 473 -16.03 -11.64 3.48
CA ARG A 473 -16.36 -11.43 4.91
C ARG A 473 -15.47 -10.38 5.57
N LEU A 474 -15.60 -9.12 5.14
CA LEU A 474 -14.83 -8.00 5.67
C LEU A 474 -15.48 -7.44 6.93
N HIS A 475 -14.72 -7.19 8.00
CA HIS A 475 -15.23 -6.53 9.21
C HIS A 475 -15.14 -5.00 9.06
N PRO A 476 -16.14 -4.19 9.45
CA PRO A 476 -15.98 -2.73 9.51
C PRO A 476 -14.90 -2.32 10.54
N TYR A 477 -14.49 -1.05 10.53
CA TYR A 477 -13.61 -0.49 11.56
C TYR A 477 -14.32 -0.55 12.91
N ASP A 478 -13.67 -1.10 13.93
CA ASP A 478 -14.31 -1.39 15.21
C ASP A 478 -13.34 -1.16 16.38
N SER A 479 -13.25 0.11 16.78
CA SER A 479 -12.39 0.52 17.91
C SER A 479 -12.96 0.15 19.28
N GLU A 480 -14.23 -0.25 19.36
CA GLU A 480 -14.84 -0.66 20.63
C GLU A 480 -14.43 -2.10 20.99
N ARG A 481 -14.53 -3.04 20.03
CA ARG A 481 -14.15 -4.44 20.25
C ARG A 481 -12.68 -4.72 20.00
N PHE A 482 -12.04 -4.00 19.06
CA PHE A 482 -10.66 -4.28 18.65
C PHE A 482 -9.73 -3.04 18.68
N PRO A 483 -9.71 -2.24 19.76
CA PRO A 483 -9.01 -0.95 19.80
C PRO A 483 -7.53 -1.03 19.42
N LYS A 484 -6.79 -2.01 19.98
CA LYS A 484 -5.35 -2.18 19.71
C LYS A 484 -5.07 -2.58 18.27
N VAL A 485 -5.94 -3.41 17.68
CA VAL A 485 -5.80 -3.86 16.29
C VAL A 485 -6.02 -2.67 15.36
N GLU A 486 -7.11 -1.92 15.56
CA GLU A 486 -7.42 -0.76 14.72
C GLU A 486 -6.36 0.34 14.84
N GLN A 487 -5.87 0.60 16.05
CA GLN A 487 -4.75 1.52 16.26
C GLN A 487 -3.50 1.03 15.52
N GLY A 488 -3.14 -0.24 15.65
CA GLY A 488 -1.96 -0.82 14.99
C GLY A 488 -2.05 -0.78 13.46
N LEU A 489 -3.22 -1.06 12.89
CA LEU A 489 -3.46 -0.97 11.45
C LEU A 489 -3.37 0.48 10.94
N SER A 490 -4.00 1.44 11.62
CA SER A 490 -3.90 2.85 11.23
C SER A 490 -2.47 3.35 11.34
N LYS A 491 -1.83 3.17 12.50
CA LYS A 491 -0.47 3.65 12.74
C LYS A 491 0.55 2.99 11.80
N GLY A 492 0.40 1.70 11.50
CA GLY A 492 1.21 0.98 10.51
C GLY A 492 1.17 1.63 9.13
N TRP A 493 -0.02 2.04 8.70
CA TRP A 493 -0.19 2.76 7.44
C TRP A 493 0.37 4.19 7.52
N ASP A 494 0.10 4.91 8.63
CA ASP A 494 0.60 6.28 8.84
C ASP A 494 2.13 6.32 8.86
N ALA A 495 2.77 5.30 9.44
CA ALA A 495 4.22 5.13 9.44
C ALA A 495 4.77 5.06 8.01
N GLU A 496 4.21 4.21 7.16
CA GLU A 496 4.67 4.09 5.77
C GLU A 496 4.57 5.43 5.02
N ARG A 497 3.50 6.21 5.24
CA ARG A 497 3.35 7.55 4.63
C ARG A 497 4.37 8.55 5.15
N ARG A 498 4.73 8.50 6.44
CA ARG A 498 5.81 9.34 6.98
C ARG A 498 7.17 8.96 6.40
N LEU A 499 7.45 7.67 6.21
CA LEU A 499 8.69 7.20 5.60
C LEU A 499 8.79 7.67 4.14
N GLU A 500 7.73 7.52 3.36
CA GLU A 500 7.61 8.03 1.97
C GLU A 500 7.87 9.55 1.91
N GLY A 501 7.29 10.31 2.85
CA GLY A 501 7.53 11.75 2.96
C GLY A 501 8.96 12.10 3.35
N HIS A 502 9.59 11.29 4.21
CA HIS A 502 10.99 11.46 4.64
C HIS A 502 11.98 11.23 3.51
N THR A 503 11.76 10.20 2.70
CA THR A 503 12.60 9.85 1.56
C THR A 503 12.22 10.57 0.28
N ARG A 504 11.18 11.42 0.30
CA ARG A 504 10.75 12.24 -0.84
C ARG A 504 10.51 11.39 -2.09
N ASP A 505 9.68 10.35 -1.97
CA ASP A 505 9.31 9.45 -3.08
C ASP A 505 8.33 10.14 -4.06
N TYR A 506 8.74 11.31 -4.55
CA TYR A 506 8.05 12.17 -5.50
C TYR A 506 8.69 12.02 -6.90
N GLY A 507 8.01 12.54 -7.91
CA GLY A 507 8.41 12.51 -9.31
C GLY A 507 7.30 11.90 -10.16
N MET A 508 7.17 12.34 -11.40
CA MET A 508 6.14 11.88 -12.34
C MET A 508 6.00 10.36 -12.40
N PHE A 509 7.12 9.65 -12.34
CA PHE A 509 7.17 8.20 -12.45
C PHE A 509 7.26 7.48 -11.11
N ASN A 510 7.47 8.18 -9.99
CA ASN A 510 7.61 7.57 -8.66
C ASN A 510 6.35 7.76 -7.81
N TRP A 511 5.74 8.95 -7.88
CA TRP A 511 4.63 9.34 -7.00
C TRP A 511 3.46 8.37 -7.13
N GLY A 512 3.08 7.79 -6.00
CA GLY A 512 1.97 6.85 -5.88
C GLY A 512 2.39 5.42 -5.56
N ASP A 513 3.65 5.00 -5.77
CA ASP A 513 4.14 3.70 -5.30
C ASP A 513 4.67 3.75 -3.86
N GLY A 514 5.22 2.64 -3.38
CA GLY A 514 6.03 2.57 -2.18
C GLY A 514 7.11 1.50 -2.32
N HIS A 515 7.70 1.11 -1.20
CA HIS A 515 8.92 0.28 -1.20
C HIS A 515 8.74 -1.05 -0.45
N THR A 516 9.57 -2.04 -0.81
CA THR A 516 9.46 -3.39 -0.23
C THR A 516 9.97 -3.46 1.22
N SER A 517 11.07 -2.78 1.52
CA SER A 517 11.78 -2.89 2.80
C SER A 517 12.50 -1.61 3.19
N TRP A 518 12.53 -1.35 4.50
CA TRP A 518 13.21 -0.21 5.11
C TRP A 518 14.54 -0.63 5.77
N ASP A 519 15.60 0.14 5.56
CA ASP A 519 16.87 0.04 6.26
C ASP A 519 16.86 0.99 7.47
N MET A 520 16.65 0.42 8.66
CA MET A 520 16.63 1.16 9.93
C MET A 520 17.94 1.91 10.21
N GLY A 521 19.07 1.37 9.77
CA GLY A 521 20.40 1.90 10.03
C GLY A 521 20.77 3.06 9.13
N ARG A 522 20.21 3.10 7.92
CA ARG A 522 20.34 4.21 6.95
C ARG A 522 19.18 5.21 7.05
N LYS A 523 18.09 4.85 7.73
CA LYS A 523 16.82 5.58 7.77
C LYS A 523 16.30 5.88 6.36
N ARG A 524 16.36 4.88 5.47
CA ARG A 524 15.91 4.96 4.07
C ARG A 524 15.37 3.63 3.59
N TRP A 525 14.77 3.61 2.41
CA TRP A 525 14.41 2.37 1.73
C TRP A 525 15.66 1.58 1.29
N SER A 526 15.44 0.33 0.90
CA SER A 526 16.49 -0.49 0.29
C SER A 526 16.49 -0.29 -1.22
N ASP A 527 17.31 0.64 -1.70
CA ASP A 527 17.32 1.03 -3.12
C ASP A 527 17.96 -0.03 -4.04
N VAL A 528 18.71 -0.97 -3.45
CA VAL A 528 19.44 -2.02 -4.19
C VAL A 528 18.67 -3.34 -4.30
N TYR A 529 17.74 -3.61 -3.38
CA TYR A 529 17.00 -4.88 -3.33
C TYR A 529 15.50 -4.62 -3.32
N ARG A 530 14.85 -4.86 -4.48
CA ARG A 530 13.41 -4.63 -4.66
C ARG A 530 13.04 -3.20 -4.27
N CYS A 531 13.67 -2.26 -4.99
CA CYS A 531 13.53 -0.82 -4.76
C CYS A 531 12.05 -0.47 -4.61
N TRP A 532 11.29 -0.69 -5.67
CA TRP A 532 9.86 -0.43 -5.71
C TRP A 532 9.02 -1.64 -5.27
N ARG A 533 7.76 -1.38 -4.94
CA ARG A 533 6.82 -2.39 -4.44
C ARG A 533 5.80 -2.74 -5.50
N ALA A 534 5.20 -1.76 -6.17
CA ALA A 534 4.07 -1.93 -7.09
C ALA A 534 3.02 -2.93 -6.55
N PHE A 535 2.77 -4.01 -7.29
CA PHE A 535 1.82 -5.08 -6.97
C PHE A 535 2.28 -6.01 -5.84
N HIS A 536 3.53 -5.91 -5.39
CA HIS A 536 4.12 -6.87 -4.47
C HIS A 536 3.36 -6.93 -3.15
N HIS A 537 3.00 -8.14 -2.72
CA HIS A 537 2.32 -8.40 -1.45
C HIS A 537 0.94 -7.76 -1.33
N GLY A 538 0.23 -7.58 -2.46
CA GLY A 538 -1.12 -7.04 -2.46
C GLY A 538 -1.18 -5.54 -2.11
N ALA A 539 -0.05 -4.84 -2.14
CA ALA A 539 0.04 -3.45 -1.68
C ALA A 539 -1.04 -2.51 -2.23
N PRO A 540 -1.43 -2.60 -3.52
CA PRO A 540 -2.50 -1.74 -4.04
C PRO A 540 -3.86 -1.93 -3.37
N ARG A 541 -4.10 -3.09 -2.75
CA ARG A 541 -5.35 -3.41 -2.04
C ARG A 541 -5.40 -2.81 -0.64
N THR A 542 -4.27 -2.60 0.04
CA THR A 542 -4.24 -2.25 1.47
C THR A 542 -5.06 -0.98 1.76
N SER A 543 -4.81 0.12 1.05
CA SER A 543 -5.53 1.38 1.27
C SER A 543 -7.02 1.27 0.89
N TRP A 544 -7.37 0.45 -0.10
CA TRP A 544 -8.78 0.17 -0.41
C TRP A 544 -9.48 -0.53 0.76
N VAL A 545 -8.89 -1.59 1.30
CA VAL A 545 -9.46 -2.32 2.44
C VAL A 545 -9.63 -1.40 3.65
N LEU A 546 -8.65 -0.58 3.99
CA LEU A 546 -8.76 0.35 5.12
C LEU A 546 -9.82 1.45 4.87
N TYR A 547 -9.94 1.94 3.63
CA TYR A 547 -10.99 2.90 3.27
C TYR A 547 -12.39 2.31 3.38
N LEU A 548 -12.62 1.12 2.82
CA LEU A 548 -13.92 0.45 2.83
C LEU A 548 -14.45 0.20 4.25
N ARG A 549 -13.54 -0.03 5.20
CA ARG A 549 -13.85 -0.31 6.61
C ARG A 549 -14.08 0.93 7.47
N SER A 550 -13.46 2.06 7.14
CA SER A 550 -13.44 3.26 8.01
C SER A 550 -14.12 4.49 7.40
N GLY A 551 -14.17 4.55 6.07
CA GLY A 551 -14.52 5.73 5.31
C GLY A 551 -13.60 6.92 5.54
N ASP A 552 -12.38 6.72 6.04
CA ASP A 552 -11.40 7.79 6.23
C ASP A 552 -10.78 8.24 4.88
N PRO A 553 -10.92 9.52 4.47
CA PRO A 553 -10.42 10.04 3.20
C PRO A 553 -8.91 9.88 3.01
N LYS A 554 -8.11 9.73 4.07
CA LYS A 554 -6.65 9.53 3.93
C LYS A 554 -6.32 8.26 3.15
N TYR A 555 -7.08 7.19 3.38
CA TYR A 555 -6.93 5.93 2.67
C TYR A 555 -7.40 6.03 1.24
N TRP A 556 -8.52 6.72 0.98
CA TRP A 556 -9.04 6.97 -0.36
C TRP A 556 -8.03 7.67 -1.27
N ARG A 557 -7.44 8.78 -0.79
CA ARG A 557 -6.48 9.57 -1.57
C ARG A 557 -5.28 8.71 -1.99
N HIS A 558 -4.75 7.94 -1.06
CA HIS A 558 -3.69 6.99 -1.38
C HIS A 558 -4.15 5.88 -2.32
N ALA A 559 -5.32 5.30 -2.09
CA ALA A 559 -5.83 4.20 -2.90
C ALA A 559 -5.96 4.62 -4.37
N LEU A 560 -6.49 5.82 -4.64
CA LEU A 560 -6.59 6.34 -6.01
C LEU A 560 -5.24 6.63 -6.64
N ARG A 561 -4.34 7.35 -5.96
CA ARG A 561 -3.03 7.69 -6.54
C ARG A 561 -2.20 6.44 -6.82
N ASN A 562 -2.21 5.46 -5.90
CA ASN A 562 -1.48 4.21 -6.06
C ASN A 562 -2.09 3.33 -7.15
N ALA A 563 -3.42 3.24 -7.21
CA ALA A 563 -4.10 2.51 -8.27
C ALA A 563 -3.72 3.06 -9.65
N ARG A 564 -3.72 4.40 -9.82
CA ARG A 564 -3.31 5.03 -11.08
C ARG A 564 -1.85 4.76 -11.42
N HIS A 565 -0.94 4.88 -10.45
CA HIS A 565 0.47 4.53 -10.63
C HIS A 565 0.61 3.10 -11.15
N CYS A 566 0.06 2.12 -10.43
CA CYS A 566 0.20 0.71 -10.78
C CYS A 566 -0.49 0.37 -12.10
N MET A 567 -1.63 0.99 -12.42
CA MET A 567 -2.33 0.79 -13.68
C MET A 567 -1.63 1.41 -14.89
N ASP A 568 -0.78 2.42 -14.71
CA ASP A 568 -0.15 3.16 -15.80
C ASP A 568 1.32 2.75 -16.02
N LEU A 569 2.08 2.64 -14.93
CA LEU A 569 3.54 2.50 -14.96
C LEU A 569 3.98 1.04 -14.84
N ASP A 570 3.32 0.28 -13.95
CA ASP A 570 3.72 -1.09 -13.61
C ASP A 570 3.05 -2.15 -14.50
N VAL A 571 2.22 -1.73 -15.46
CA VAL A 571 1.61 -2.57 -16.50
C VAL A 571 2.16 -2.15 -17.87
N CYS A 572 2.35 -3.11 -18.76
CA CYS A 572 2.77 -2.85 -20.14
C CYS A 572 1.53 -2.71 -21.05
N HIS A 573 1.25 -1.52 -21.57
CA HIS A 573 0.07 -1.24 -22.41
C HIS A 573 0.30 -1.38 -23.92
N TRP A 574 1.56 -1.51 -24.32
CA TRP A 574 1.95 -1.67 -25.71
C TRP A 574 3.24 -2.49 -25.80
N SER A 575 3.30 -3.40 -26.77
CA SER A 575 4.52 -4.13 -27.09
C SER A 575 4.47 -4.59 -28.55
N ARG A 576 5.63 -4.92 -29.10
CA ARG A 576 5.79 -5.56 -30.41
C ARG A 576 5.83 -7.08 -30.22
N LEU A 577 5.31 -7.82 -31.19
CA LEU A 577 5.29 -9.30 -31.12
C LEU A 577 6.69 -9.89 -30.90
N GLU A 578 7.71 -9.28 -31.50
CA GLU A 578 9.13 -9.63 -31.30
C GLU A 578 9.51 -9.61 -29.82
N LEU A 579 9.22 -8.52 -29.11
CA LEU A 579 9.49 -8.39 -27.67
C LEU A 579 8.60 -9.28 -26.82
N GLU A 580 7.36 -9.53 -27.24
CA GLU A 580 6.47 -10.43 -26.48
C GLU A 580 6.94 -11.89 -26.49
N ASN A 581 7.83 -12.26 -27.40
CA ASN A 581 8.38 -13.61 -27.54
C ASN A 581 9.75 -13.79 -26.88
N LEU A 582 10.38 -12.71 -26.40
CA LEU A 582 11.65 -12.80 -25.71
C LEU A 582 11.49 -13.22 -24.24
N PRO A 583 12.45 -13.97 -23.67
CA PRO A 583 12.44 -14.31 -22.26
C PRO A 583 12.81 -13.10 -21.40
N TRP A 584 12.58 -13.21 -20.08
CA TRP A 584 13.17 -12.28 -19.11
C TRP A 584 14.71 -12.30 -19.25
N PRO A 585 15.41 -11.15 -19.19
CA PRO A 585 14.90 -9.81 -18.90
C PRO A 585 14.35 -9.03 -20.10
N ALA A 586 14.62 -9.44 -21.35
CA ALA A 586 14.32 -8.62 -22.53
C ALA A 586 12.83 -8.55 -22.91
N GLY A 587 12.03 -9.55 -22.54
CA GLY A 587 10.64 -9.64 -22.97
C GLY A 587 9.71 -8.56 -22.43
N LYS A 588 8.75 -8.11 -23.23
CA LYS A 588 7.67 -7.19 -22.83
C LYS A 588 6.35 -7.69 -23.39
N ILE A 589 5.36 -7.92 -22.52
CA ILE A 589 4.07 -8.49 -22.91
C ILE A 589 2.97 -7.47 -22.64
N ARG A 590 2.19 -7.11 -23.66
CA ARG A 590 1.04 -6.23 -23.45
C ARG A 590 0.03 -6.88 -22.51
N GLY A 591 -0.42 -6.11 -21.51
CA GLY A 591 -1.29 -6.51 -20.41
C GLY A 591 -0.56 -7.16 -19.23
N ALA A 592 0.74 -7.49 -19.36
CA ALA A 592 1.48 -8.07 -18.26
C ALA A 592 2.02 -7.00 -17.30
N LEU A 593 2.23 -7.42 -16.05
CA LEU A 593 2.97 -6.65 -15.06
C LEU A 593 4.43 -6.50 -15.51
N ARG A 594 5.05 -5.39 -15.16
CA ARG A 594 6.50 -5.22 -15.26
C ARG A 594 7.20 -5.87 -14.07
N ASP A 595 8.51 -6.08 -14.14
CA ASP A 595 9.23 -6.62 -12.99
C ASP A 595 9.43 -5.56 -11.90
N TYR A 596 8.40 -5.41 -11.07
CA TYR A 596 8.32 -4.50 -9.93
C TYR A 596 9.45 -4.61 -8.89
N LYS A 597 10.31 -5.63 -8.99
CA LYS A 597 11.48 -5.79 -8.12
C LYS A 597 12.69 -4.99 -8.62
N GLY A 598 12.57 -4.40 -9.81
CA GLY A 598 13.58 -3.61 -10.47
C GLY A 598 13.91 -2.29 -9.81
N LEU A 599 14.87 -1.60 -10.41
CA LEU A 599 15.21 -0.23 -10.03
C LEU A 599 14.18 0.78 -10.54
N THR A 600 13.67 0.58 -11.76
CA THR A 600 12.66 1.46 -12.38
C THR A 600 11.29 0.81 -12.38
N HIS A 601 10.22 1.61 -12.48
CA HIS A 601 8.86 1.09 -12.67
C HIS A 601 8.70 0.36 -14.00
N TRP A 602 9.40 0.82 -15.04
CA TRP A 602 9.40 0.17 -16.36
C TRP A 602 10.39 -0.99 -16.52
N HIS A 603 10.86 -1.58 -15.42
CA HIS A 603 11.95 -2.57 -15.44
C HIS A 603 11.73 -3.72 -16.43
N ALA A 604 12.82 -4.45 -16.71
CA ALA A 604 12.88 -5.62 -17.58
C ALA A 604 11.76 -6.66 -17.37
N GLY A 605 11.39 -7.36 -18.44
CA GLY A 605 10.52 -8.55 -18.41
C GLY A 605 9.02 -8.29 -18.49
N GLY A 606 8.27 -9.38 -18.71
CA GLY A 606 6.79 -9.42 -18.66
C GLY A 606 6.29 -10.48 -17.69
N ARG A 607 5.75 -10.05 -16.54
CA ARG A 607 5.20 -10.90 -15.47
C ARG A 607 3.70 -11.13 -15.69
N LEU A 608 3.34 -11.93 -16.69
CA LEU A 608 1.93 -12.20 -17.00
C LEU A 608 1.29 -13.20 -16.03
N PHE A 609 1.96 -14.32 -15.76
CA PHE A 609 1.51 -15.38 -14.84
C PHE A 609 2.30 -15.32 -13.52
N ASP A 610 2.19 -14.21 -12.81
CA ASP A 610 2.92 -13.98 -11.55
C ASP A 610 2.01 -14.14 -10.33
N TYR A 611 2.62 -14.37 -9.18
CA TYR A 611 1.93 -14.53 -7.90
C TYR A 611 1.37 -13.19 -7.37
N ASN A 612 1.76 -12.06 -7.98
CA ASN A 612 1.25 -10.72 -7.66
C ASN A 612 0.22 -10.18 -8.64
N CYS A 613 -0.39 -11.03 -9.47
CA CYS A 613 -1.52 -10.59 -10.29
C CYS A 613 -2.68 -10.13 -9.39
N LEU A 614 -3.19 -8.93 -9.66
CA LEU A 614 -4.27 -8.28 -8.90
C LEU A 614 -5.14 -7.49 -9.88
N THR A 615 -6.45 -7.72 -9.86
CA THR A 615 -7.45 -6.99 -10.66
C THR A 615 -8.47 -6.26 -9.78
N ASP A 616 -8.56 -6.63 -8.51
CA ASP A 616 -9.56 -6.10 -7.58
C ASP A 616 -9.39 -4.61 -7.31
N PHE A 617 -8.19 -4.10 -7.04
CA PHE A 617 -7.99 -2.67 -6.84
C PHE A 617 -8.30 -1.83 -8.09
N MET A 618 -8.07 -2.40 -9.29
CA MET A 618 -8.43 -1.77 -10.56
C MET A 618 -9.95 -1.70 -10.69
N LEU A 619 -10.64 -2.79 -10.35
CA LEU A 619 -12.10 -2.86 -10.32
C LEU A 619 -12.72 -1.96 -9.23
N TYR A 620 -12.12 -1.86 -8.05
CA TYR A 620 -12.55 -0.93 -7.00
C TYR A 620 -12.45 0.52 -7.45
N THR A 621 -11.39 0.86 -8.20
CA THR A 621 -11.27 2.18 -8.83
C THR A 621 -12.45 2.44 -9.75
N TYR A 622 -12.80 1.48 -10.62
CA TYR A 622 -13.96 1.58 -11.50
C TYR A 622 -15.28 1.71 -10.72
N TYR A 623 -15.56 0.80 -9.78
CA TYR A 623 -16.82 0.79 -9.06
C TYR A 623 -17.03 2.03 -8.19
N MET A 624 -15.97 2.55 -7.57
CA MET A 624 -16.08 3.68 -6.65
C MET A 624 -16.04 5.05 -7.32
N THR A 625 -15.49 5.16 -8.54
CA THR A 625 -15.30 6.46 -9.23
C THR A 625 -15.98 6.56 -10.59
N GLY A 626 -16.39 5.43 -11.17
CA GLY A 626 -16.80 5.34 -12.57
C GLY A 626 -15.64 5.58 -13.55
N ASP A 627 -14.38 5.53 -13.11
CA ASP A 627 -13.20 5.64 -13.99
C ASP A 627 -12.97 4.33 -14.74
N HIS A 628 -13.28 4.33 -16.03
CA HIS A 628 -13.12 3.18 -16.92
C HIS A 628 -11.67 2.71 -17.08
N ARG A 629 -10.65 3.51 -16.71
CA ARG A 629 -9.24 3.05 -16.73
C ARG A 629 -9.05 1.78 -15.89
N GLY A 630 -9.73 1.67 -14.75
CA GLY A 630 -9.74 0.49 -13.89
C GLY A 630 -10.21 -0.77 -14.60
N LEU A 631 -11.35 -0.67 -15.30
CA LEU A 631 -11.91 -1.80 -16.04
C LEU A 631 -11.05 -2.14 -17.28
N ASP A 632 -10.61 -1.12 -18.03
CA ASP A 632 -9.79 -1.27 -19.23
C ASP A 632 -8.50 -2.07 -18.93
N VAL A 633 -7.77 -1.71 -17.88
CA VAL A 633 -6.48 -2.35 -17.55
C VAL A 633 -6.68 -3.76 -17.00
N ALA A 634 -7.73 -4.00 -16.20
CA ALA A 634 -8.05 -5.33 -15.72
C ALA A 634 -8.41 -6.28 -16.88
N GLN A 635 -9.19 -5.79 -17.86
CA GLN A 635 -9.52 -6.54 -19.07
C GLN A 635 -8.32 -6.71 -19.99
N GLU A 636 -7.41 -5.73 -20.08
CA GLU A 636 -6.18 -5.85 -20.86
C GLU A 636 -5.28 -6.99 -20.34
N TRP A 637 -5.11 -7.10 -19.01
CA TRP A 637 -4.42 -8.24 -18.40
C TRP A 637 -5.16 -9.56 -18.67
N GLY A 638 -6.48 -9.60 -18.46
CA GLY A 638 -7.28 -10.81 -18.70
C GLY A 638 -7.23 -11.28 -20.16
N ALA A 639 -7.26 -10.36 -21.12
CA ALA A 639 -7.11 -10.68 -22.54
C ALA A 639 -5.73 -11.28 -22.86
N ALA A 640 -4.67 -10.79 -22.20
CA ALA A 640 -3.34 -11.37 -22.31
C ALA A 640 -3.26 -12.79 -21.73
N ILE A 641 -3.95 -13.05 -20.60
CA ILE A 641 -4.08 -14.40 -20.02
C ILE A 641 -4.74 -15.34 -21.02
N LYS A 642 -5.93 -14.99 -21.57
CA LYS A 642 -6.65 -15.84 -22.54
C LYS A 642 -5.79 -16.16 -23.76
N ARG A 643 -5.10 -15.16 -24.31
CA ARG A 643 -4.19 -15.32 -25.47
C ARG A 643 -3.04 -16.30 -25.21
N ARG A 644 -2.56 -16.41 -23.98
CA ARG A 644 -1.31 -17.13 -23.64
C ARG A 644 -1.48 -18.35 -22.74
N PHE A 645 -2.66 -18.57 -22.19
CA PHE A 645 -2.91 -19.68 -21.28
C PHE A 645 -2.88 -21.02 -22.05
N LYS A 646 -1.99 -21.92 -21.62
CA LYS A 646 -1.87 -23.29 -22.18
C LYS A 646 -2.38 -24.35 -21.22
N ALA A 647 -1.95 -24.28 -19.95
CA ALA A 647 -2.29 -25.21 -18.89
C ALA A 647 -2.15 -24.52 -17.52
N PRO A 648 -2.86 -24.99 -16.47
CA PRO A 648 -2.61 -24.54 -15.11
C PRO A 648 -1.18 -24.90 -14.71
N HIS A 649 -0.57 -24.06 -13.88
CA HIS A 649 0.83 -24.20 -13.51
C HIS A 649 1.15 -23.50 -12.19
N GLY A 650 2.28 -23.91 -11.61
CA GLY A 650 2.89 -23.23 -10.48
C GLY A 650 2.08 -23.35 -9.19
N THR A 651 2.71 -22.90 -8.11
CA THR A 651 2.14 -22.89 -6.76
C THR A 651 1.54 -21.51 -6.47
N ARG A 652 2.33 -20.63 -5.85
CA ARG A 652 1.96 -19.24 -5.57
C ARG A 652 1.60 -18.43 -6.83
N SER A 653 2.25 -18.72 -7.98
CA SER A 653 2.00 -17.97 -9.22
C SER A 653 0.60 -18.22 -9.75
N GLY A 654 0.19 -19.49 -9.82
CA GLY A 654 -1.18 -19.82 -10.18
C GLY A 654 -2.19 -19.29 -9.15
N ALA A 655 -1.84 -19.27 -7.85
CA ALA A 655 -2.72 -18.72 -6.81
C ALA A 655 -3.03 -17.23 -7.05
N GLY A 656 -2.01 -16.41 -7.36
CA GLY A 656 -2.19 -15.00 -7.73
C GLY A 656 -3.05 -14.82 -8.98
N VAL A 657 -2.75 -15.57 -10.05
CA VAL A 657 -3.54 -15.55 -11.30
C VAL A 657 -5.00 -15.94 -11.04
N THR A 658 -5.25 -16.99 -10.26
CA THR A 658 -6.59 -17.48 -9.95
C THR A 658 -7.39 -16.45 -9.15
N ALA A 659 -6.80 -15.85 -8.11
CA ALA A 659 -7.45 -14.82 -7.31
C ALA A 659 -7.85 -13.59 -8.14
N ALA A 660 -7.01 -13.18 -9.10
CA ALA A 660 -7.27 -12.07 -10.01
C ALA A 660 -8.32 -12.41 -11.07
N LEU A 661 -8.28 -13.63 -11.63
CA LEU A 661 -9.29 -14.07 -12.59
C LEU A 661 -10.67 -14.19 -11.96
N ILE A 662 -10.80 -14.63 -10.70
CA ILE A 662 -12.10 -14.72 -10.02
C ILE A 662 -12.78 -13.35 -9.96
N GLU A 663 -12.04 -12.30 -9.59
CA GLU A 663 -12.61 -10.94 -9.52
C GLU A 663 -12.95 -10.38 -10.90
N LEU A 664 -12.12 -10.67 -11.90
CA LEU A 664 -12.42 -10.29 -13.28
C LEU A 664 -13.61 -11.06 -13.86
N TYR A 665 -13.78 -12.33 -13.50
CA TYR A 665 -14.96 -13.13 -13.85
C TYR A 665 -16.22 -12.54 -13.22
N LYS A 666 -16.22 -12.19 -11.93
CA LYS A 666 -17.36 -11.52 -11.29
C LYS A 666 -17.70 -10.16 -11.94
N ALA A 667 -16.70 -9.49 -12.54
CA ALA A 667 -16.90 -8.21 -13.22
C ALA A 667 -17.48 -8.36 -14.64
N THR A 668 -17.15 -9.45 -15.34
CA THR A 668 -17.41 -9.60 -16.78
C THR A 668 -18.36 -10.74 -17.14
N TRP A 669 -18.51 -11.72 -16.25
CA TRP A 669 -19.17 -13.00 -16.49
C TRP A 669 -18.64 -13.78 -17.69
N ASP A 670 -17.41 -13.49 -18.14
CA ASP A 670 -16.80 -14.18 -19.28
C ASP A 670 -16.52 -15.66 -18.92
N PRO A 671 -17.18 -16.62 -19.59
CA PRO A 671 -17.07 -18.03 -19.24
C PRO A 671 -15.67 -18.60 -19.47
N GLU A 672 -14.84 -17.96 -20.30
CA GLU A 672 -13.47 -18.41 -20.51
C GLU A 672 -12.60 -18.19 -19.26
N TYR A 673 -12.82 -17.10 -18.53
CA TYR A 673 -12.15 -16.89 -17.24
C TYR A 673 -12.56 -17.97 -16.24
N LYS A 674 -13.85 -18.32 -16.16
CA LYS A 674 -14.34 -19.40 -15.28
C LYS A 674 -13.69 -20.74 -15.61
N ARG A 675 -13.59 -21.09 -16.89
CA ARG A 675 -12.90 -22.31 -17.34
C ARG A 675 -11.45 -22.35 -16.86
N ILE A 676 -10.70 -21.26 -16.99
CA ILE A 676 -9.30 -21.18 -16.56
C ILE A 676 -9.19 -21.28 -15.03
N ILE A 677 -10.07 -20.61 -14.29
CA ILE A 677 -10.14 -20.68 -12.82
C ILE A 677 -10.32 -22.14 -12.38
N ASP A 678 -11.28 -22.86 -12.97
CA ASP A 678 -11.58 -24.23 -12.58
C ASP A 678 -10.42 -25.19 -12.85
N LEU A 679 -9.69 -24.98 -13.96
CA LEU A 679 -8.47 -25.72 -14.25
C LEU A 679 -7.38 -25.50 -13.19
N TYR A 680 -7.19 -24.26 -12.74
CA TYR A 680 -6.23 -23.97 -11.66
C TYR A 680 -6.68 -24.56 -10.32
N VAL A 681 -7.95 -24.41 -9.94
CA VAL A 681 -8.47 -24.93 -8.67
C VAL A 681 -8.34 -26.45 -8.60
N ASN A 682 -8.71 -27.16 -9.68
CA ASN A 682 -8.53 -28.60 -9.76
C ASN A 682 -7.04 -28.98 -9.68
N HIS A 683 -6.17 -28.28 -10.41
CA HIS A 683 -4.72 -28.51 -10.31
C HIS A 683 -4.21 -28.34 -8.87
N PHE A 684 -4.64 -27.29 -8.16
CA PHE A 684 -4.25 -27.09 -6.76
C PHE A 684 -4.72 -28.21 -5.85
N PHE A 685 -5.96 -28.65 -5.99
CA PHE A 685 -6.54 -29.65 -5.11
C PHE A 685 -6.09 -31.06 -5.38
N ASP A 686 -5.74 -31.39 -6.63
CA ASP A 686 -5.44 -32.77 -7.03
C ASP A 686 -3.94 -33.01 -7.16
N GLU A 687 -3.16 -32.01 -7.60
CA GLU A 687 -1.73 -32.19 -7.85
C GLU A 687 -0.84 -31.58 -6.76
N ILE A 688 -1.29 -30.51 -6.09
CA ILE A 688 -0.44 -29.67 -5.22
C ILE A 688 -0.74 -29.88 -3.73
N GLN A 689 -2.01 -29.86 -3.33
CA GLN A 689 -2.40 -30.07 -1.94
C GLN A 689 -2.21 -31.53 -1.55
N ASN A 690 -1.54 -31.79 -0.43
CA ASN A 690 -1.30 -33.14 0.05
C ASN A 690 -2.53 -33.68 0.78
N MET A 691 -3.30 -34.56 0.14
CA MET A 691 -4.52 -35.12 0.72
C MET A 691 -4.46 -36.63 0.94
N ASP A 692 -3.36 -37.26 0.54
CA ASP A 692 -3.13 -38.71 0.55
C ASP A 692 -1.78 -39.10 1.20
N ASN A 693 -1.09 -38.16 1.85
CA ASN A 693 0.25 -38.31 2.43
C ASN A 693 1.37 -38.65 1.43
N SER A 694 1.16 -38.47 0.12
CA SER A 694 2.15 -38.78 -0.91
C SER A 694 3.22 -37.69 -1.10
N LYS A 695 2.95 -36.45 -0.67
CA LYS A 695 3.81 -35.30 -0.98
C LYS A 695 4.90 -35.09 0.07
N LEU A 696 6.12 -34.81 -0.37
CA LEU A 696 7.28 -34.56 0.50
C LEU A 696 7.56 -33.05 0.67
N ALA A 697 8.31 -32.70 1.72
CA ALA A 697 8.80 -31.35 1.93
C ALA A 697 9.61 -30.86 0.71
N PRO A 698 9.34 -29.65 0.19
CA PRO A 698 9.90 -29.20 -1.07
C PRO A 698 11.41 -28.90 -0.96
N PRO A 699 12.16 -28.98 -2.07
CA PRO A 699 13.60 -28.71 -2.09
C PRO A 699 13.98 -27.37 -1.43
N LEU A 700 13.20 -26.32 -1.68
CA LEU A 700 13.43 -24.97 -1.15
C LEU A 700 13.44 -24.93 0.40
N VAL A 701 12.60 -25.74 1.06
CA VAL A 701 12.60 -25.89 2.52
C VAL A 701 13.78 -26.71 2.97
N THR A 702 14.00 -27.86 2.33
CA THR A 702 15.06 -28.79 2.71
C THR A 702 16.47 -28.22 2.50
N GLN A 703 16.64 -27.25 1.60
CA GLN A 703 17.89 -26.51 1.42
C GLN A 703 18.22 -25.63 2.63
N LYS A 704 17.20 -25.01 3.25
CA LYS A 704 17.38 -24.18 4.45
C LYS A 704 17.36 -25.00 5.73
N LEU A 705 16.63 -26.11 5.71
CA LEU A 705 16.36 -26.95 6.87
C LEU A 705 16.51 -28.42 6.46
N PRO A 706 17.76 -28.91 6.36
CA PRO A 706 18.06 -30.26 5.89
C PRO A 706 17.34 -31.38 6.68
N GLN A 707 16.97 -31.12 7.93
CA GLN A 707 16.22 -32.05 8.78
C GLN A 707 14.80 -32.37 8.28
N PHE A 708 14.29 -31.63 7.29
CA PHE A 708 13.01 -31.91 6.64
C PHE A 708 13.15 -32.67 5.31
N LYS A 709 14.38 -32.97 4.87
CA LYS A 709 14.63 -33.70 3.63
C LYS A 709 14.02 -35.11 3.71
N GLY A 710 13.16 -35.44 2.74
CA GLY A 710 12.48 -36.73 2.69
C GLY A 710 11.31 -36.91 3.66
N LYS A 711 10.95 -35.88 4.44
CA LYS A 711 9.75 -35.93 5.31
C LYS A 711 8.48 -35.68 4.49
N SER A 712 7.43 -36.44 4.77
CA SER A 712 6.10 -36.20 4.20
C SER A 712 5.48 -34.92 4.78
N LEU A 713 4.78 -34.16 3.94
CA LEU A 713 3.92 -33.08 4.39
C LEU A 713 2.70 -33.71 5.11
N PRO A 714 2.06 -33.03 6.07
CA PRO A 714 0.82 -33.53 6.64
C PRO A 714 -0.34 -33.37 5.66
N ILE A 715 -1.44 -34.07 5.96
CA ILE A 715 -2.72 -33.92 5.24
C ILE A 715 -3.17 -32.46 5.28
N GLY A 716 -3.65 -31.96 4.15
CA GLY A 716 -4.14 -30.60 3.95
C GLY A 716 -3.06 -29.57 3.61
N ALA A 717 -1.78 -29.88 3.85
CA ALA A 717 -0.68 -28.96 3.57
C ALA A 717 -0.46 -28.78 2.07
N PHE A 718 -0.06 -27.58 1.67
CA PHE A 718 0.45 -27.34 0.33
C PHE A 718 1.98 -27.38 0.29
N VAL A 719 2.53 -27.67 -0.89
CA VAL A 719 3.98 -27.84 -1.07
C VAL A 719 4.78 -26.53 -1.07
N GLN A 720 4.18 -25.34 -1.24
CA GLN A 720 4.94 -24.07 -1.27
C GLN A 720 4.34 -22.91 -0.46
N TRP A 721 3.88 -21.83 -1.10
CA TRP A 721 3.35 -20.63 -0.45
C TRP A 721 2.06 -20.19 -1.16
N GLU A 722 1.13 -21.13 -1.28
CA GLU A 722 -0.12 -21.01 -2.03
C GLU A 722 -1.08 -19.99 -1.40
N ASN A 723 -0.89 -19.65 -0.13
CA ASN A 723 -1.65 -18.62 0.59
C ASN A 723 -1.15 -17.19 0.28
N TYR A 724 -0.36 -17.02 -0.77
CA TYR A 724 0.09 -15.70 -1.18
C TYR A 724 -1.09 -14.80 -1.60
N ALA A 725 -2.11 -15.37 -2.23
CA ALA A 725 -3.32 -14.67 -2.64
C ALA A 725 -4.57 -15.39 -2.08
N PRO A 726 -5.68 -14.68 -1.84
CA PRO A 726 -6.90 -15.25 -1.26
C PRO A 726 -7.76 -15.97 -2.32
N TRP A 727 -7.18 -16.92 -3.06
CA TRP A 727 -7.85 -17.55 -4.20
C TRP A 727 -8.91 -18.57 -3.77
N VAL A 728 -8.63 -19.35 -2.73
CA VAL A 728 -9.50 -20.47 -2.31
C VAL A 728 -10.74 -19.96 -1.59
N GLU A 729 -10.59 -18.91 -0.78
CA GLU A 729 -11.71 -18.24 -0.11
C GLU A 729 -12.63 -17.56 -1.13
N ARG A 730 -12.04 -16.88 -2.12
CA ARG A 730 -12.80 -16.27 -3.22
C ARG A 730 -13.53 -17.30 -4.06
N TYR A 731 -12.93 -18.45 -4.29
CA TYR A 731 -13.56 -19.54 -5.04
C TYR A 731 -14.71 -20.17 -4.24
N TYR A 732 -14.52 -20.34 -2.92
CA TYR A 732 -15.58 -20.79 -2.01
C TYR A 732 -16.76 -19.80 -2.00
N ASP A 733 -16.52 -18.50 -1.85
CA ASP A 733 -17.57 -17.48 -1.89
C ASP A 733 -18.27 -17.40 -3.26
N LEU A 734 -17.55 -17.70 -4.34
CA LEU A 734 -18.12 -17.73 -5.69
C LEU A 734 -19.05 -18.94 -5.90
N THR A 735 -18.67 -20.12 -5.40
CA THR A 735 -19.28 -21.39 -5.78
C THR A 735 -20.13 -22.05 -4.70
N GLY A 736 -19.82 -21.81 -3.42
CA GLY A 736 -20.38 -22.55 -2.29
C GLY A 736 -20.01 -24.05 -2.28
N ASP A 737 -19.02 -24.47 -3.07
CA ASP A 737 -18.67 -25.88 -3.26
C ASP A 737 -18.16 -26.54 -1.96
N GLN A 738 -18.72 -27.70 -1.64
CA GLN A 738 -18.39 -28.45 -0.42
C GLN A 738 -16.93 -28.92 -0.41
N ARG A 739 -16.43 -29.43 -1.54
CA ARG A 739 -15.04 -29.92 -1.65
C ARG A 739 -14.07 -28.78 -1.34
N THR A 740 -14.33 -27.58 -1.85
CA THR A 740 -13.53 -26.39 -1.54
C THR A 740 -13.52 -26.09 -0.04
N GLY A 741 -14.67 -26.18 0.64
CA GLY A 741 -14.76 -26.02 2.08
C GLY A 741 -13.93 -27.04 2.87
N GLU A 742 -14.01 -28.31 2.48
CA GLU A 742 -13.21 -29.41 3.06
C GLU A 742 -11.71 -29.17 2.87
N ARG A 743 -11.29 -28.69 1.69
CA ARG A 743 -9.89 -28.35 1.41
C ARG A 743 -9.37 -27.19 2.27
N ILE A 744 -10.21 -26.18 2.53
CA ILE A 744 -9.86 -25.04 3.42
C ILE A 744 -9.66 -25.53 4.85
N VAL A 745 -10.58 -26.35 5.38
CA VAL A 745 -10.48 -26.88 6.75
C VAL A 745 -9.24 -27.76 6.88
N ALA A 746 -9.00 -28.68 5.94
CA ALA A 746 -7.79 -29.51 5.94
C ALA A 746 -6.51 -28.67 5.93
N TRP A 747 -6.49 -27.57 5.17
CA TRP A 747 -5.34 -26.68 5.14
C TRP A 747 -5.13 -25.95 6.47
N ALA A 748 -6.21 -25.49 7.12
CA ALA A 748 -6.16 -24.89 8.44
C ALA A 748 -5.64 -25.87 9.51
N GLU A 749 -6.01 -27.15 9.43
CA GLU A 749 -5.46 -28.20 10.31
C GLU A 749 -3.94 -28.36 10.13
N ALA A 750 -3.48 -28.34 8.88
CA ALA A 750 -2.05 -28.34 8.59
C ALA A 750 -1.35 -27.12 9.21
N TYR A 751 -1.95 -25.93 9.17
CA TYR A 751 -1.43 -24.75 9.87
C TYR A 751 -1.32 -24.95 11.39
N LEU A 752 -2.36 -25.48 12.04
CA LEU A 752 -2.35 -25.76 13.48
C LEU A 752 -1.28 -26.80 13.87
N SER A 753 -0.99 -27.72 12.96
CA SER A 753 0.06 -28.73 13.12
C SER A 753 1.47 -28.17 12.87
N GLY A 754 1.59 -26.90 12.46
CA GLY A 754 2.85 -26.22 12.17
C GLY A 754 3.33 -26.36 10.73
N TRP A 755 2.46 -26.72 9.78
CA TRP A 755 2.82 -27.20 8.44
C TRP A 755 1.95 -26.67 7.28
N GLY A 756 1.20 -25.59 7.47
CA GLY A 756 0.22 -25.14 6.47
C GLY A 756 0.81 -24.95 5.07
N ASP A 757 2.00 -24.37 4.97
CA ASP A 757 2.77 -24.33 3.73
C ASP A 757 4.27 -24.27 4.03
N SER A 758 5.11 -24.46 3.02
CA SER A 758 6.52 -24.77 3.21
C SER A 758 7.36 -23.61 3.79
N TRP A 759 6.84 -22.38 3.82
CA TRP A 759 7.51 -21.22 4.44
C TRP A 759 6.78 -20.62 5.63
N SER A 760 5.50 -20.91 5.81
CA SER A 760 4.72 -20.56 7.01
C SER A 760 5.13 -21.34 8.25
N THR A 761 5.89 -22.42 8.09
CA THR A 761 6.64 -23.10 9.15
C THR A 761 7.59 -22.16 9.94
N PHE A 762 7.97 -20.99 9.39
CA PHE A 762 9.00 -20.11 10.01
C PHE A 762 8.72 -18.60 10.02
N GLY A 763 7.49 -18.16 9.70
CA GLY A 763 7.10 -16.76 9.74
C GLY A 763 5.70 -16.61 10.32
N PRO A 764 5.53 -15.98 11.49
CA PRO A 764 4.21 -15.78 12.04
C PRO A 764 3.47 -14.76 11.12
N ASN A 765 2.16 -14.94 10.93
CA ASN A 765 1.17 -13.88 10.69
C ASN A 765 0.45 -13.77 9.34
N ALA A 766 0.90 -14.35 8.21
CA ALA A 766 0.03 -14.38 7.02
C ALA A 766 -1.17 -15.34 7.30
N TYR A 767 -1.85 -16.00 6.39
CA TYR A 767 -2.80 -17.10 6.74
C TYR A 767 -3.98 -16.93 7.74
N VAL A 768 -4.14 -15.84 8.50
CA VAL A 768 -5.31 -15.64 9.40
C VAL A 768 -6.64 -15.64 8.64
N ASN A 769 -6.60 -15.31 7.34
CA ASN A 769 -7.72 -15.47 6.40
C ASN A 769 -8.17 -16.94 6.27
N VAL A 770 -7.24 -17.89 6.11
CA VAL A 770 -7.59 -19.31 5.98
C VAL A 770 -8.17 -19.84 7.29
N LEU A 771 -7.63 -19.43 8.44
CA LEU A 771 -8.16 -19.78 9.75
C LEU A 771 -9.58 -19.20 9.98
N ALA A 772 -9.82 -17.98 9.53
CA ALA A 772 -11.14 -17.36 9.57
C ALA A 772 -12.17 -18.17 8.76
N TYR A 773 -11.82 -18.55 7.52
CA TYR A 773 -12.72 -19.35 6.68
C TYR A 773 -12.92 -20.76 7.20
N ALA A 774 -11.88 -21.41 7.73
CA ALA A 774 -12.02 -22.70 8.39
C ALA A 774 -13.00 -22.61 9.57
N TYR A 775 -12.97 -21.53 10.36
CA TYR A 775 -14.01 -21.28 11.38
C TYR A 775 -15.39 -21.07 10.77
N HIS A 776 -15.54 -20.26 9.72
CA HIS A 776 -16.84 -20.03 9.07
C HIS A 776 -17.48 -21.33 8.55
N ILE A 777 -16.65 -22.28 8.11
CA ILE A 777 -17.08 -23.59 7.57
C ILE A 777 -17.34 -24.60 8.69
N SER A 778 -16.37 -24.82 9.59
CA SER A 778 -16.40 -25.90 10.60
C SER A 778 -17.09 -25.50 11.91
N ARG A 779 -17.17 -24.19 12.19
CA ARG A 779 -17.57 -23.61 13.48
C ARG A 779 -16.67 -23.96 14.66
N GLU A 780 -15.45 -24.44 14.42
CA GLU A 780 -14.52 -24.84 15.48
C GLU A 780 -13.67 -23.67 16.01
N PRO A 781 -13.81 -23.27 17.30
CA PRO A 781 -13.14 -22.08 17.85
C PRO A 781 -11.60 -22.16 17.89
N ARG A 782 -11.01 -23.36 17.81
CA ARG A 782 -9.54 -23.53 17.86
C ARG A 782 -8.80 -22.82 16.72
N PHE A 783 -9.44 -22.67 15.56
CA PHE A 783 -8.87 -21.89 14.46
C PHE A 783 -8.76 -20.41 14.82
N LEU A 784 -9.78 -19.88 15.51
CA LEU A 784 -9.77 -18.51 16.03
C LEU A 784 -8.69 -18.34 17.10
N ALA A 785 -8.52 -19.30 18.01
CA ALA A 785 -7.51 -19.21 19.05
C ALA A 785 -6.09 -19.05 18.49
N HIS A 786 -5.75 -19.78 17.43
CA HIS A 786 -4.44 -19.63 16.79
C HIS A 786 -4.33 -18.34 15.97
N GLY A 787 -5.38 -17.98 15.22
CA GLY A 787 -5.42 -16.73 14.45
C GLY A 787 -5.33 -15.48 15.33
N GLN A 788 -5.91 -15.53 16.53
CA GLN A 788 -5.84 -14.48 17.54
C GLN A 788 -4.39 -14.30 18.00
N TYR A 789 -3.70 -15.39 18.33
CA TYR A 789 -2.28 -15.35 18.66
C TYR A 789 -1.43 -14.71 17.54
N CYS A 790 -1.65 -15.10 16.28
CA CYS A 790 -0.94 -14.49 15.14
C CYS A 790 -1.23 -13.00 15.00
N THR A 791 -2.48 -12.60 15.17
CA THR A 791 -2.91 -11.20 15.08
C THR A 791 -2.27 -10.37 16.20
N GLU A 792 -2.37 -10.83 17.44
CA GLU A 792 -1.78 -10.14 18.60
C GLU A 792 -0.27 -10.02 18.49
N LYS A 793 0.41 -11.07 18.04
CA LYS A 793 1.87 -11.04 17.82
C LYS A 793 2.30 -10.02 16.78
N TYR A 794 1.51 -9.83 15.72
CA TYR A 794 1.79 -8.77 14.76
C TYR A 794 1.53 -7.40 15.37
N ILE A 795 0.37 -7.20 15.99
CA ILE A 795 -0.03 -5.91 16.56
C ILE A 795 0.92 -5.48 17.67
N SER A 796 1.41 -6.41 18.50
CA SER A 796 2.41 -6.12 19.53
C SER A 796 3.78 -5.72 18.97
N SER A 797 4.03 -5.91 17.67
CA SER A 797 5.25 -5.47 17.00
C SER A 797 5.16 -4.07 16.40
N VAL A 798 3.96 -3.49 16.38
CA VAL A 798 3.74 -2.13 15.90
C VAL A 798 4.19 -1.16 16.97
N GLU A 799 5.18 -0.33 16.65
CA GLU A 799 5.71 0.68 17.56
C GLU A 799 4.59 1.61 18.05
N ALA A 800 4.55 1.88 19.36
CA ALA A 800 3.61 2.80 19.98
C ALA A 800 4.38 3.90 20.71
N ALA A 801 5.03 4.75 19.92
CA ALA A 801 5.89 5.84 20.41
C ALA A 801 5.49 7.15 19.73
N PRO A 802 4.42 7.82 20.21
CA PRO A 802 3.92 9.06 19.63
C PRO A 802 5.03 10.09 19.39
N ASP A 803 4.87 10.89 18.34
CA ASP A 803 5.81 11.96 17.92
C ASP A 803 7.23 11.51 17.54
N THR A 804 7.53 10.22 17.62
CA THR A 804 8.78 9.66 17.11
C THR A 804 8.69 9.38 15.60
N PHE A 805 9.85 9.37 14.96
CA PHE A 805 9.97 9.01 13.54
C PHE A 805 9.33 7.65 13.22
N TYR A 806 9.48 6.68 14.14
CA TYR A 806 9.05 5.30 13.96
C TYR A 806 7.66 4.99 14.58
N ASP A 807 6.86 5.96 15.01
CA ASP A 807 5.51 5.66 15.56
C ASP A 807 4.66 4.83 14.59
N GLY A 808 4.17 3.66 15.00
CA GLY A 808 3.45 2.76 14.12
C GLY A 808 4.31 1.87 13.23
N PHE A 809 5.64 1.97 13.27
CA PHE A 809 6.50 1.09 12.48
C PHE A 809 6.35 -0.37 12.97
N PRO A 810 5.98 -1.32 12.11
CA PRO A 810 5.90 -2.72 12.48
C PRO A 810 7.28 -3.37 12.43
N HIS A 811 7.75 -3.90 13.57
CA HIS A 811 9.06 -4.57 13.67
C HIS A 811 9.05 -6.01 13.17
N LEU A 812 7.86 -6.58 12.91
CA LEU A 812 7.70 -7.95 12.44
C LEU A 812 7.43 -7.97 10.93
N GLY A 813 8.39 -8.49 10.17
CA GLY A 813 8.33 -8.61 8.72
C GLY A 813 8.94 -7.42 7.97
N GLN A 814 9.02 -7.53 6.64
CA GLN A 814 9.36 -6.40 5.77
C GLN A 814 8.17 -5.46 5.67
N MET A 815 8.36 -4.19 5.28
CA MET A 815 7.26 -3.22 5.11
C MET A 815 6.17 -3.71 4.14
N SER A 816 6.55 -4.42 3.09
CA SER A 816 5.56 -5.04 2.19
C SER A 816 4.85 -6.26 2.81
N LEU A 817 5.45 -6.96 3.79
CA LEU A 817 4.89 -8.15 4.44
C LEU A 817 4.10 -7.84 5.72
N GLY A 818 4.56 -6.90 6.54
CA GLY A 818 3.87 -6.50 7.77
C GLY A 818 2.65 -5.66 7.43
N PRO A 819 2.79 -4.34 7.24
CA PRO A 819 1.68 -3.43 7.03
C PRO A 819 0.94 -3.71 5.71
N GLY A 820 1.62 -4.26 4.69
CA GLY A 820 0.98 -4.74 3.47
C GLY A 820 0.01 -5.91 3.69
N TYR A 821 0.54 -7.12 3.93
CA TYR A 821 -0.29 -8.33 4.00
C TYR A 821 -1.20 -8.39 5.23
N MET A 822 -0.72 -7.96 6.39
CA MET A 822 -1.49 -8.09 7.63
C MET A 822 -2.73 -7.22 7.58
N ALA A 823 -2.58 -5.97 7.11
CA ALA A 823 -3.70 -5.05 6.97
C ALA A 823 -4.74 -5.55 5.96
N GLN A 824 -4.36 -6.40 5.01
CA GLN A 824 -5.30 -7.02 4.07
C GLN A 824 -5.98 -8.28 4.62
N ARG A 825 -5.45 -8.93 5.66
CA ARG A 825 -5.97 -10.24 6.14
C ARG A 825 -6.65 -10.15 7.50
N ILE A 826 -6.09 -9.37 8.44
CA ILE A 826 -6.66 -9.18 9.78
C ILE A 826 -8.13 -8.76 9.72
N PRO A 827 -8.56 -7.82 8.85
CA PRO A 827 -9.97 -7.45 8.77
C PRO A 827 -10.96 -8.59 8.51
N TYR A 828 -10.54 -9.62 7.78
CA TYR A 828 -11.36 -10.80 7.50
C TYR A 828 -11.38 -11.75 8.69
N PHE A 829 -10.27 -11.81 9.44
CA PHE A 829 -10.20 -12.55 10.69
C PHE A 829 -11.05 -11.90 11.80
N LEU A 830 -11.08 -10.57 11.87
CA LEU A 830 -11.96 -9.84 12.80
C LEU A 830 -13.44 -10.17 12.55
N ALA A 831 -13.85 -10.39 11.30
CA ALA A 831 -15.23 -10.79 10.99
C ALA A 831 -15.58 -12.15 11.60
N ALA A 832 -14.64 -13.10 11.59
CA ALA A 832 -14.81 -14.40 12.23
C ALA A 832 -14.88 -14.31 13.76
N LEU A 833 -14.06 -13.45 14.38
CA LEU A 833 -14.15 -13.16 15.82
C LEU A 833 -15.49 -12.50 16.19
N ALA A 834 -15.94 -11.53 15.39
CA ALA A 834 -17.20 -10.83 15.60
C ALA A 834 -18.40 -11.78 15.45
N GLU A 835 -18.37 -12.70 14.49
CA GLU A 835 -19.39 -13.75 14.33
C GLU A 835 -19.38 -14.74 15.51
N HIS A 836 -18.20 -15.07 16.05
CA HIS A 836 -18.11 -15.95 17.22
C HIS A 836 -18.74 -15.34 18.47
N GLY A 837 -18.60 -14.02 18.65
CA GLY A 837 -19.31 -13.24 19.67
C GLY A 837 -18.88 -13.49 21.12
N LYS A 838 -17.82 -14.27 21.36
CA LYS A 838 -17.26 -14.56 22.69
C LYS A 838 -15.74 -14.31 22.71
N PRO A 839 -15.15 -13.99 23.88
CA PRO A 839 -13.70 -13.95 24.00
C PRO A 839 -13.06 -15.27 23.61
N ILE A 840 -11.95 -15.20 22.87
CA ILE A 840 -11.14 -16.35 22.47
C ILE A 840 -9.76 -16.16 23.08
N GLU A 841 -9.36 -17.10 23.93
CA GLU A 841 -8.01 -17.14 24.46
C GLU A 841 -7.02 -17.52 23.34
N PRO A 842 -5.96 -16.72 23.11
CA PRO A 842 -4.96 -17.03 22.11
C PRO A 842 -4.26 -18.38 22.40
N ARG A 843 -4.21 -19.26 21.40
CA ARG A 843 -3.51 -20.55 21.50
C ARG A 843 -2.19 -20.50 20.74
N GLY A 844 -1.18 -20.06 21.45
CA GLY A 844 0.20 -19.97 21.00
C GLY A 844 1.08 -19.49 22.15
N PRO A 845 2.40 -19.41 21.94
CA PRO A 845 3.27 -18.73 22.88
C PRO A 845 2.75 -17.31 23.21
N PRO A 846 2.81 -16.80 24.46
CA PRO A 846 2.44 -15.41 24.70
C PRO A 846 3.25 -14.50 23.77
N PRO A 847 2.63 -13.53 23.06
CA PRO A 847 3.37 -12.53 22.31
C PRO A 847 4.14 -11.65 23.30
N GLY A 848 5.34 -12.09 23.69
CA GLY A 848 6.20 -11.35 24.61
C GLY A 848 6.87 -10.15 23.93
N PRO A 849 7.13 -9.05 24.64
CA PRO A 849 8.08 -8.05 24.19
C PRO A 849 9.48 -8.66 24.26
N PHE A 850 10.08 -8.91 23.09
CA PHE A 850 11.52 -8.89 22.76
C PHE A 850 12.60 -9.32 23.80
N GLY A 851 13.52 -10.23 23.42
CA GLY A 851 14.33 -11.04 24.36
C GLY A 851 15.65 -10.48 24.92
N LEU A 852 15.98 -10.93 26.14
CA LEU A 852 17.11 -10.57 27.02
C LEU A 852 18.48 -11.20 26.68
N LEU A 853 19.50 -10.66 27.35
CA LEU A 853 20.92 -11.08 27.45
C LEU A 853 21.05 -12.55 27.93
N PHE A 854 21.88 -13.36 27.25
CA PHE A 854 22.20 -14.73 27.70
C PHE A 854 23.70 -15.01 27.63
N THR A 855 24.18 -15.77 28.61
CA THR A 855 25.53 -16.34 28.69
C THR A 855 25.54 -17.71 28.02
N ARG A 856 26.59 -18.03 27.23
CA ARG A 856 26.78 -19.35 26.62
C ARG A 856 28.12 -19.93 27.07
N THR A 857 28.09 -21.06 27.75
CA THR A 857 29.29 -21.78 28.23
C THR A 857 29.39 -23.15 27.55
N ARG A 858 30.60 -23.74 27.54
CA ARG A 858 30.84 -25.13 27.08
C ARG A 858 31.59 -26.00 28.09
N PRO A 859 31.06 -26.24 29.30
CA PRO A 859 31.72 -27.12 30.26
C PRO A 859 31.85 -28.54 29.68
N GLY A 860 33.06 -29.09 29.65
CA GLY A 860 33.30 -30.46 29.17
C GLY A 860 32.85 -30.74 27.72
N GLY A 861 32.79 -29.70 26.87
CA GLY A 861 32.37 -29.83 25.46
C GLY A 861 30.85 -29.79 25.23
N LYS A 862 30.03 -29.77 26.29
CA LYS A 862 28.57 -29.64 26.20
C LYS A 862 28.14 -28.19 26.19
N LYS A 863 27.25 -27.81 25.28
CA LYS A 863 26.72 -26.44 25.21
C LYS A 863 25.73 -26.21 26.34
N VAL A 864 25.93 -25.17 27.14
CA VAL A 864 24.98 -24.70 28.16
C VAL A 864 24.67 -23.23 27.89
N GLU A 865 23.39 -22.87 27.91
CA GLU A 865 22.93 -21.49 27.87
C GLU A 865 22.44 -21.09 29.28
N ALA A 866 22.64 -19.83 29.66
CA ALA A 866 22.22 -19.31 30.96
C ALA A 866 21.82 -17.83 30.89
N VAL A 867 20.97 -17.39 31.80
CA VAL A 867 20.57 -15.99 31.99
C VAL A 867 20.75 -15.66 33.47
N ASP A 868 21.43 -14.56 33.78
CA ASP A 868 21.51 -14.07 35.14
C ASP A 868 20.97 -12.66 35.26
N ALA A 869 20.41 -12.36 36.42
CA ALA A 869 19.99 -11.02 36.80
C ALA A 869 20.21 -10.80 38.30
N VAL A 870 20.33 -9.54 38.68
CA VAL A 870 20.28 -9.09 40.07
C VAL A 870 19.04 -8.24 40.24
N ILE A 871 18.29 -8.51 41.30
CA ILE A 871 17.01 -7.88 41.62
C ILE A 871 17.19 -7.16 42.95
N ARG A 872 16.90 -5.86 43.00
CA ARG A 872 17.00 -5.06 44.22
C ARG A 872 15.68 -5.10 44.99
N VAL A 873 15.72 -5.67 46.19
CA VAL A 873 14.60 -5.72 47.12
C VAL A 873 14.87 -4.73 48.26
N GLU A 874 14.12 -3.64 48.32
CA GLU A 874 14.36 -2.56 49.30
C GLU A 874 13.90 -2.89 50.71
N LYS A 875 12.89 -3.77 50.83
CA LYS A 875 12.30 -4.23 52.09
C LYS A 875 11.91 -5.69 51.94
N ASP A 876 12.12 -6.49 52.97
CA ASP A 876 11.73 -7.90 52.99
C ASP A 876 10.24 -8.04 52.64
N VAL A 877 9.98 -8.64 51.49
CA VAL A 877 8.65 -8.84 50.94
C VAL A 877 8.71 -10.05 50.03
N ALA A 878 7.67 -10.90 50.08
CA ALA A 878 7.53 -11.95 49.09
C ALA A 878 7.30 -11.31 47.70
N PHE A 879 7.99 -11.81 46.68
CA PHE A 879 7.86 -11.30 45.32
C PHE A 879 7.85 -12.42 44.30
N ARG A 880 7.31 -12.14 43.12
CA ARG A 880 7.33 -13.07 41.99
C ARG A 880 8.29 -12.59 40.93
N ILE A 881 9.01 -13.52 40.32
CA ILE A 881 9.80 -13.31 39.12
C ILE A 881 9.12 -14.06 37.99
N THR A 882 8.81 -13.36 36.90
CA THR A 882 8.32 -13.97 35.67
C THR A 882 9.34 -13.74 34.56
N ALA A 883 9.81 -14.83 33.95
CA ALA A 883 10.65 -14.81 32.76
C ALA A 883 9.92 -15.52 31.61
N LYS A 884 9.62 -14.80 30.53
CA LYS A 884 9.01 -15.43 29.34
C LYS A 884 10.10 -15.99 28.46
N GLY A 885 9.97 -17.23 28.04
CA GLY A 885 10.91 -17.88 27.13
C GLY A 885 10.22 -18.64 26.02
N GLY A 886 11.00 -19.35 25.21
CA GLY A 886 10.46 -20.30 24.26
C GLY A 886 11.48 -21.26 23.69
N THR A 887 10.98 -22.39 23.23
CA THR A 887 11.73 -23.49 22.65
C THR A 887 11.60 -23.50 21.12
N SER A 888 12.61 -24.05 20.43
CA SER A 888 12.78 -23.98 18.97
C SER A 888 12.66 -25.35 18.27
N TYR A 889 12.71 -26.44 19.03
CA TYR A 889 12.47 -27.82 18.61
C TYR A 889 12.17 -28.66 19.85
N LYS A 890 11.54 -29.84 19.67
CA LYS A 890 11.08 -30.72 20.75
C LYS A 890 12.28 -31.36 21.46
N ASP A 891 12.70 -30.75 22.56
CA ASP A 891 13.83 -31.15 23.40
C ASP A 891 13.40 -30.97 24.86
N GLN A 892 13.35 -32.06 25.62
CA GLN A 892 12.73 -32.11 26.96
C GLN A 892 13.78 -32.06 28.09
N ARG A 893 15.00 -31.63 27.79
CA ARG A 893 15.99 -31.40 28.85
C ARG A 893 15.51 -30.26 29.78
N PRO A 894 15.74 -30.37 31.09
CA PRO A 894 15.26 -29.38 32.03
C PRO A 894 16.10 -28.09 31.98
N ILE A 895 15.43 -26.97 32.25
CA ILE A 895 16.01 -25.66 32.52
C ILE A 895 15.92 -25.45 34.02
N ARG A 896 17.06 -25.25 34.69
CA ARG A 896 17.13 -24.98 36.12
C ARG A 896 17.09 -23.49 36.37
N CYS A 897 16.32 -23.07 37.35
CA CYS A 897 16.20 -21.68 37.81
C CYS A 897 16.51 -21.62 39.30
N GLN A 898 17.52 -20.85 39.67
CA GLN A 898 17.90 -20.63 41.07
C GLN A 898 17.79 -19.15 41.42
N VAL A 899 17.21 -18.85 42.58
CA VAL A 899 17.25 -17.52 43.20
C VAL A 899 18.01 -17.64 44.51
N ARG A 900 18.99 -16.76 44.72
CA ARG A 900 19.71 -16.64 45.99
C ARG A 900 19.43 -15.31 46.66
N SER A 901 19.25 -15.34 47.97
CA SER A 901 19.09 -14.17 48.83
C SER A 901 20.40 -13.37 48.96
N PRO A 902 20.38 -12.17 49.55
CA PRO A 902 21.57 -11.33 49.73
C PRO A 902 22.71 -12.00 50.51
N ASN A 903 22.39 -12.93 51.43
CA ASN A 903 23.38 -13.69 52.19
C ASN A 903 23.89 -14.95 51.46
N GLY A 904 23.45 -15.18 50.22
CA GLY A 904 23.89 -16.29 49.35
C GLY A 904 23.09 -17.58 49.49
N THR A 905 22.08 -17.62 50.37
CA THR A 905 21.19 -18.77 50.57
C THR A 905 20.31 -18.97 49.35
N VAL A 906 20.21 -20.20 48.84
CA VAL A 906 19.28 -20.53 47.75
C VAL A 906 17.86 -20.55 48.31
N VAL A 907 17.04 -19.57 47.91
CA VAL A 907 15.64 -19.42 48.34
C VAL A 907 14.65 -19.99 47.32
N VAL A 908 15.08 -20.15 46.07
CA VAL A 908 14.33 -20.87 45.03
C VAL A 908 15.31 -21.74 44.23
N ASP A 909 14.98 -23.02 44.01
CA ASP A 909 15.67 -23.92 43.08
C ASP A 909 14.63 -24.79 42.40
N GLN A 910 14.31 -24.48 41.15
CA GLN A 910 13.26 -25.15 40.39
C GLN A 910 13.78 -25.59 39.03
N GLN A 911 13.27 -26.70 38.54
CA GLN A 911 13.54 -27.17 37.19
C GLN A 911 12.26 -27.18 36.38
N PHE A 912 12.38 -26.74 35.13
CA PHE A 912 11.28 -26.68 34.21
C PHE A 912 11.62 -27.45 32.95
N THR A 913 10.71 -28.31 32.52
CA THR A 913 10.75 -28.91 31.19
C THR A 913 9.59 -28.33 30.40
N PHE A 914 9.87 -27.89 29.18
CA PHE A 914 8.88 -27.23 28.34
C PHE A 914 8.71 -27.96 27.01
N GLU A 915 7.48 -28.01 26.53
CA GLU A 915 7.18 -28.47 25.18
C GLU A 915 7.62 -27.43 24.12
N LEU A 916 7.51 -27.81 22.84
CA LEU A 916 7.78 -26.90 21.73
C LEU A 916 6.83 -25.68 21.77
N GLY A 917 7.37 -24.47 21.91
CA GLY A 917 6.57 -23.25 22.03
C GLY A 917 7.13 -22.30 23.07
N ALA A 918 6.39 -21.25 23.44
CA ALA A 918 6.79 -20.41 24.57
C ALA A 918 6.38 -21.04 25.88
N PHE A 919 7.06 -20.57 26.89
CA PHE A 919 6.83 -20.92 28.27
C PHE A 919 7.00 -19.67 29.12
N ASP A 920 6.37 -19.68 30.28
CA ASP A 920 6.66 -18.74 31.33
C ASP A 920 7.37 -19.52 32.46
N ILE A 921 8.47 -18.97 32.96
CA ILE A 921 9.09 -19.39 34.21
C ILE A 921 8.55 -18.45 35.27
N GLU A 922 7.83 -19.00 36.24
CA GLU A 922 7.33 -18.28 37.40
C GLU A 922 8.02 -18.78 38.65
N LEU A 923 8.70 -17.86 39.34
CA LEU A 923 9.40 -18.15 40.58
C LEU A 923 8.77 -17.30 41.67
N ALA A 924 8.14 -17.96 42.64
CA ALA A 924 7.72 -17.31 43.88
C ALA A 924 8.91 -17.29 44.83
N VAL A 925 9.37 -16.09 45.18
CA VAL A 925 10.44 -15.87 46.15
C VAL A 925 9.76 -15.46 47.47
N PRO A 926 9.80 -16.30 48.51
CA PRO A 926 9.20 -15.96 49.80
C PRO A 926 10.00 -14.83 50.46
N GLY A 927 9.34 -14.06 51.34
CA GLY A 927 10.07 -13.20 52.27
C GLY A 927 10.92 -14.06 53.19
N ASP A 928 12.19 -13.71 53.32
CA ASP A 928 13.20 -14.50 54.03
C ASP A 928 13.86 -13.71 55.19
N GLY A 929 13.33 -12.52 55.49
CA GLY A 929 13.88 -11.61 56.50
C GLY A 929 14.96 -10.67 55.97
N GLU A 930 15.32 -10.75 54.69
CA GLU A 930 16.44 -10.01 54.10
C GLU A 930 15.95 -8.97 53.07
N ALA A 931 16.49 -7.75 53.17
CA ALA A 931 16.44 -6.74 52.12
C ALA A 931 17.83 -6.64 51.46
N GLY A 932 17.88 -6.45 50.14
CA GLY A 932 19.14 -6.35 49.41
C GLY A 932 19.08 -6.93 48.00
N ASP A 933 20.23 -7.42 47.52
CA ASP A 933 20.41 -7.96 46.18
C ASP A 933 20.14 -9.46 46.10
N TYR A 934 19.05 -9.81 45.42
CA TYR A 934 18.77 -11.19 45.07
C TYR A 934 19.37 -11.51 43.71
N THR A 935 19.96 -12.70 43.56
CA THR A 935 20.54 -13.14 42.29
C THR A 935 19.69 -14.25 41.68
N LEU A 936 19.30 -14.08 40.42
CA LEU A 936 18.63 -15.08 39.61
C LEU A 936 19.64 -15.71 38.65
N HIS A 937 19.65 -17.03 38.58
CA HIS A 937 20.40 -17.83 37.61
C HIS A 937 19.47 -18.83 36.93
N ILE A 938 19.25 -18.68 35.62
CA ILE A 938 18.51 -19.63 34.78
C ILE A 938 19.51 -20.34 33.89
N GLU A 939 19.58 -21.67 33.86
CA GLU A 939 20.51 -22.43 33.03
C GLU A 939 19.87 -23.66 32.38
N GLY A 940 20.40 -24.11 31.25
CA GLY A 940 19.94 -25.31 30.57
C GLY A 940 20.88 -25.75 29.46
N GLU A 941 21.03 -27.06 29.28
CA GLU A 941 21.86 -27.62 28.21
C GLU A 941 21.25 -27.32 26.82
N GLY A 942 22.07 -27.18 25.78
CA GLY A 942 21.62 -27.00 24.40
C GLY A 942 21.29 -25.56 24.01
N SER A 943 20.58 -25.38 22.89
CA SER A 943 20.01 -24.07 22.47
C SER A 943 18.66 -24.25 21.81
N TYR A 944 17.88 -25.17 22.36
CA TYR A 944 16.49 -25.32 22.00
C TYR A 944 15.66 -24.23 22.67
N TRP A 945 16.00 -23.83 23.89
CA TRP A 945 15.28 -22.82 24.68
C TRP A 945 15.96 -21.44 24.64
N ARG A 946 15.22 -20.41 25.03
CA ARG A 946 15.71 -19.02 25.19
C ARG A 946 14.72 -18.21 26.03
N ILE A 947 15.19 -17.21 26.76
CA ILE A 947 14.33 -16.17 27.34
C ILE A 947 14.05 -15.10 26.28
N LEU A 948 12.78 -14.79 26.08
CA LEU A 948 12.21 -13.98 25.00
C LEU A 948 11.69 -12.62 25.46
N SER A 949 11.71 -12.32 26.75
CA SER A 949 11.36 -11.00 27.27
C SER A 949 12.29 -10.54 28.39
N THR A 950 12.16 -9.27 28.76
CA THR A 950 12.68 -8.76 30.04
C THR A 950 12.06 -9.49 31.23
N LEU A 951 12.79 -9.54 32.35
CA LEU A 951 12.25 -10.09 33.59
C LEU A 951 11.21 -9.12 34.13
N ARG A 952 10.11 -9.68 34.63
CA ARG A 952 9.11 -8.92 35.38
C ARG A 952 9.16 -9.36 36.82
N THR A 953 9.07 -8.40 37.72
CA THR A 953 8.90 -8.67 39.14
C THR A 953 7.55 -8.12 39.60
N GLU A 954 6.95 -8.79 40.57
CA GLU A 954 5.76 -8.30 41.27
C GLU A 954 6.02 -8.33 42.79
N PRO A 955 6.09 -7.17 43.47
CA PRO A 955 5.99 -5.81 42.91
C PRO A 955 7.16 -5.46 41.96
N ALA A 956 7.00 -4.41 41.15
CA ALA A 956 8.04 -3.96 40.22
C ALA A 956 9.28 -3.48 40.99
N MET A 957 10.45 -3.96 40.60
CA MET A 957 11.73 -3.76 41.30
C MET A 957 12.81 -3.37 40.29
N GLY A 958 13.91 -2.80 40.80
CA GLY A 958 15.13 -2.63 40.00
C GLY A 958 15.66 -3.98 39.56
N VAL A 959 15.98 -4.11 38.27
CA VAL A 959 16.57 -5.33 37.68
C VAL A 959 17.75 -4.95 36.82
N VAL A 960 18.92 -5.49 37.15
CA VAL A 960 20.12 -5.34 36.34
C VAL A 960 20.70 -6.68 35.91
N TYR A 961 21.35 -6.66 34.75
CA TYR A 961 21.92 -7.84 34.10
C TYR A 961 23.45 -7.71 34.12
N PRO A 962 24.17 -8.63 34.76
CA PRO A 962 25.62 -8.63 34.69
C PRO A 962 26.06 -8.93 33.26
N PHE A 963 26.97 -8.11 32.72
CA PHE A 963 27.51 -8.30 31.36
C PHE A 963 29.03 -8.56 31.31
N GLY A 964 29.75 -8.35 32.43
CA GLY A 964 31.19 -8.59 32.50
C GLY A 964 31.57 -10.03 32.13
N GLY A 965 32.42 -10.20 31.11
CA GLY A 965 32.85 -11.51 30.62
C GLY A 965 31.76 -12.31 29.89
N ARG A 966 30.61 -11.68 29.58
CA ARG A 966 29.44 -12.33 28.99
C ARG A 966 29.16 -11.79 27.60
N LEU A 967 28.30 -12.51 26.88
CA LEU A 967 27.84 -12.10 25.57
C LEU A 967 26.56 -11.27 25.69
N VAL A 968 26.58 -10.09 25.08
CA VAL A 968 25.44 -9.20 24.90
C VAL A 968 24.80 -9.51 23.55
N ARG A 969 23.51 -9.77 23.53
CA ARG A 969 22.76 -9.89 22.28
C ARG A 969 22.21 -8.53 21.88
N PHE A 970 22.65 -8.09 20.70
CA PHE A 970 22.29 -6.83 20.09
C PHE A 970 21.20 -7.08 19.05
N ASP A 971 19.95 -6.95 19.47
CA ASP A 971 18.77 -7.24 18.64
C ASP A 971 17.86 -5.99 18.60
N LYS A 972 18.43 -4.79 18.41
CA LYS A 972 17.74 -3.48 18.54
C LYS A 972 17.38 -3.09 19.98
N SER A 973 17.85 -3.81 20.98
CA SER A 973 17.68 -3.48 22.39
C SER A 973 18.55 -2.28 22.79
N ARG A 974 18.02 -1.46 23.69
CA ARG A 974 18.73 -0.37 24.37
C ARG A 974 18.95 -0.75 25.83
N TYR A 975 20.16 -0.58 26.30
CA TYR A 975 20.52 -0.88 27.68
C TYR A 975 21.13 0.34 28.36
N ALA A 976 20.63 0.70 29.54
CA ALA A 976 21.22 1.72 30.40
C ALA A 976 22.43 1.17 31.16
N PHE A 977 23.49 1.95 31.30
CA PHE A 977 24.67 1.66 32.12
C PHE A 977 25.21 2.94 32.77
N LEU A 978 25.77 2.82 33.96
CA LEU A 978 26.31 3.97 34.69
C LEU A 978 27.72 4.35 34.23
N VAL A 979 27.92 5.63 33.92
CA VAL A 979 29.25 6.22 33.79
C VAL A 979 29.66 6.77 35.16
N PRO A 980 30.78 6.32 35.76
CA PRO A 980 31.17 6.77 37.09
C PRO A 980 31.40 8.28 37.18
N ALA A 981 31.10 8.86 38.34
CA ALA A 981 31.48 10.24 38.64
C ALA A 981 32.99 10.44 38.48
N GLY A 982 33.40 11.54 37.85
CA GLY A 982 34.81 11.86 37.58
C GLY A 982 35.42 11.15 36.36
N ALA A 983 34.68 10.31 35.64
CA ALA A 983 35.15 9.74 34.38
C ALA A 983 35.32 10.84 33.32
N THR A 984 36.50 10.90 32.70
CA THR A 984 36.80 11.87 31.61
C THR A 984 36.74 11.23 30.23
N ALA A 985 36.84 9.90 30.16
CA ALA A 985 36.65 9.11 28.94
C ALA A 985 36.15 7.70 29.27
N LEU A 986 35.32 7.14 28.39
CA LEU A 986 34.98 5.73 28.33
C LEU A 986 35.84 5.04 27.27
N GLU A 987 36.11 3.77 27.51
CA GLU A 987 36.65 2.84 26.55
C GLU A 987 35.68 1.66 26.41
N LEU A 988 35.03 1.55 25.25
CA LEU A 988 34.10 0.49 24.92
C LEU A 988 34.75 -0.51 23.96
N ARG A 989 34.81 -1.77 24.37
CA ARG A 989 35.30 -2.90 23.58
C ARG A 989 34.14 -3.80 23.20
N VAL A 990 33.96 -4.04 21.90
CA VAL A 990 32.92 -4.94 21.39
C VAL A 990 33.55 -6.01 20.50
N THR A 991 33.23 -7.28 20.79
CA THR A 991 33.78 -8.45 20.09
C THR A 991 32.65 -9.29 19.48
N PRO A 992 32.39 -9.22 18.16
CA PRO A 992 31.30 -9.98 17.54
C PRO A 992 31.49 -11.49 17.64
N VAL A 993 30.38 -12.21 17.78
CA VAL A 993 30.34 -13.68 17.74
C VAL A 993 29.56 -14.14 16.52
N GLY A 994 30.24 -14.81 15.58
CA GLY A 994 29.65 -15.40 14.39
C GLY A 994 29.35 -14.39 13.27
N ARG A 995 28.33 -13.54 13.44
CA ARG A 995 27.97 -12.47 12.49
C ARG A 995 28.48 -11.11 13.00
N GLY A 996 28.56 -10.13 12.10
CA GLY A 996 28.93 -8.77 12.46
C GLY A 996 27.93 -8.12 13.42
N VAL A 997 28.39 -7.09 14.13
CA VAL A 997 27.62 -6.34 15.13
C VAL A 997 27.70 -4.85 14.85
N VAL A 998 26.58 -4.15 14.94
CA VAL A 998 26.53 -2.69 14.96
C VAL A 998 26.16 -2.28 16.38
N PHE A 999 26.84 -1.30 16.95
CA PHE A 999 26.47 -0.76 18.25
C PHE A 999 26.61 0.76 18.26
N ALA A 1000 25.91 1.39 19.20
CA ALA A 1000 26.00 2.80 19.48
C ALA A 1000 26.02 3.05 20.98
N VAL A 1001 26.66 4.14 21.38
CA VAL A 1001 26.60 4.67 22.74
C VAL A 1001 25.98 6.05 22.68
N ARG A 1002 25.09 6.32 23.62
CA ARG A 1002 24.48 7.64 23.82
C ARG A 1002 24.80 8.19 25.21
N ASN A 1003 24.93 9.50 25.26
CA ASN A 1003 25.06 10.26 26.51
C ASN A 1003 23.68 10.45 27.18
N PRO A 1004 23.61 11.09 28.37
CA PRO A 1004 22.36 11.30 29.11
C PRO A 1004 21.34 12.18 28.37
N ASP A 1005 21.80 13.06 27.47
CA ASP A 1005 20.96 13.91 26.61
C ASP A 1005 20.40 13.15 25.38
N ASP A 1006 20.53 11.82 25.36
CA ASP A 1006 20.16 10.95 24.24
C ASP A 1006 20.97 11.16 22.95
N GLU A 1007 22.09 11.90 23.00
CA GLU A 1007 22.93 12.12 21.82
C GLU A 1007 23.82 10.91 21.54
N GLN A 1008 23.85 10.47 20.29
CA GLN A 1008 24.67 9.35 19.85
C GLN A 1008 26.15 9.75 19.70
N VAL A 1009 26.90 9.65 20.79
CA VAL A 1009 28.33 9.99 20.85
C VAL A 1009 29.23 8.98 20.11
N VAL A 1010 28.78 7.73 19.94
CA VAL A 1010 29.50 6.70 19.16
C VAL A 1010 28.52 5.83 18.40
N ARG A 1011 28.87 5.47 17.17
CA ARG A 1011 28.28 4.33 16.45
C ARG A 1011 29.33 3.63 15.61
N LYS A 1012 29.44 2.31 15.75
CA LYS A 1012 30.38 1.48 14.97
C LYS A 1012 29.71 0.22 14.43
N SER A 1013 30.16 -0.19 13.25
CA SER A 1013 29.81 -1.46 12.62
C SER A 1013 31.06 -2.32 12.55
N ILE A 1014 30.99 -3.54 13.08
CA ILE A 1014 32.06 -4.53 13.06
C ILE A 1014 31.59 -5.70 12.17
N PRO A 1015 32.21 -5.97 11.01
CA PRO A 1015 31.78 -7.02 10.09
C PRO A 1015 32.08 -8.45 10.61
N ALA A 1016 31.41 -9.45 10.02
CA ALA A 1016 31.64 -10.87 10.35
C ALA A 1016 33.03 -11.32 9.87
N GLY A 1017 33.77 -12.07 10.69
CA GLY A 1017 35.07 -12.64 10.29
C GLY A 1017 36.26 -11.67 10.27
N ALA A 1018 36.08 -10.42 10.71
CA ALA A 1018 37.21 -9.55 11.06
C ALA A 1018 38.01 -10.23 12.19
N ALA A 1019 39.11 -10.87 11.84
CA ALA A 1019 39.88 -11.74 12.71
C ALA A 1019 40.26 -11.03 14.00
N ALA A 1020 39.73 -11.47 15.15
CA ALA A 1020 40.24 -11.27 16.52
C ALA A 1020 40.80 -9.88 16.92
N ALA A 1021 40.59 -8.82 16.14
CA ALA A 1021 41.11 -7.49 16.39
C ALA A 1021 40.05 -6.72 17.16
N LEU A 1022 40.22 -6.74 18.48
CA LEU A 1022 39.51 -5.93 19.46
C LEU A 1022 39.23 -4.52 18.90
N GLN A 1023 37.98 -4.18 18.67
CA GLN A 1023 37.61 -2.82 18.29
C GLN A 1023 37.32 -2.04 19.57
N THR A 1024 38.33 -1.30 20.00
CA THR A 1024 38.25 -0.38 21.12
C THR A 1024 37.76 0.98 20.63
N VAL A 1025 36.74 1.53 21.28
CA VAL A 1025 36.24 2.87 21.01
C VAL A 1025 36.40 3.71 22.26
N ARG A 1026 37.18 4.78 22.13
CA ARG A 1026 37.33 5.79 23.18
C ARG A 1026 36.27 6.87 22.98
N ILE A 1027 35.58 7.25 24.05
CA ILE A 1027 34.47 8.21 24.06
C ILE A 1027 34.78 9.26 25.12
N ALA A 1028 34.80 10.54 24.76
CA ALA A 1028 34.95 11.60 25.76
C ALA A 1028 33.70 11.67 26.65
N VAL A 1029 33.90 11.87 27.95
CA VAL A 1029 32.82 12.06 28.93
C VAL A 1029 32.85 13.51 29.41
N PRO A 1030 31.85 14.33 29.04
CA PRO A 1030 31.71 15.67 29.59
C PRO A 1030 31.58 15.62 31.12
N PRO A 1031 32.15 16.58 31.88
CA PRO A 1031 32.07 16.57 33.34
C PRO A 1031 30.65 16.54 33.90
N ASN A 1032 29.70 17.16 33.21
CA ASN A 1032 28.27 17.16 33.54
C ASN A 1032 27.56 15.83 33.21
N HIS A 1033 28.17 14.93 32.45
CA HIS A 1033 27.64 13.61 32.09
C HIS A 1033 28.35 12.47 32.84
N ALA A 1034 29.35 12.78 33.66
CA ALA A 1034 29.98 11.83 34.56
C ALA A 1034 29.13 11.65 35.82
N GLY A 1035 28.84 10.41 36.21
CA GLY A 1035 27.91 10.10 37.30
C GLY A 1035 26.48 9.81 36.84
N GLU A 1036 26.22 9.93 35.53
CA GLU A 1036 24.89 9.74 34.93
C GLU A 1036 24.77 8.40 34.18
N LEU A 1037 23.52 8.01 33.88
CA LEU A 1037 23.23 6.84 33.06
C LEU A 1037 23.38 7.15 31.57
N TRP A 1038 24.20 6.34 30.91
CA TRP A 1038 24.37 6.35 29.47
C TRP A 1038 23.67 5.13 28.89
N SER A 1039 23.52 5.08 27.56
CA SER A 1039 22.89 3.91 26.94
C SER A 1039 23.74 3.28 25.86
N LEU A 1040 23.78 1.95 25.88
CA LEU A 1040 24.38 1.09 24.88
C LEU A 1040 23.27 0.46 24.04
N GLU A 1041 23.29 0.73 22.75
CA GLU A 1041 22.37 0.19 21.76
C GLU A 1041 23.14 -0.73 20.82
N GLY A 1042 22.48 -1.75 20.28
CA GLY A 1042 23.08 -2.45 19.15
C GLY A 1042 22.12 -3.28 18.33
N TRP A 1043 22.60 -3.59 17.14
CA TRP A 1043 21.90 -4.24 16.06
C TRP A 1043 22.75 -5.36 15.48
N ALA A 1044 22.07 -6.45 15.12
CA ALA A 1044 22.64 -7.64 14.52
C ALA A 1044 23.63 -8.40 15.42
N SER A 1045 23.30 -9.67 15.65
CA SER A 1045 24.13 -10.69 16.31
C SER A 1045 24.40 -10.49 17.81
N THR A 1046 25.16 -11.43 18.33
CA THR A 1046 25.66 -11.49 19.70
C THR A 1046 27.11 -11.04 19.73
N ALA A 1047 27.53 -10.29 20.75
CA ALA A 1047 28.91 -9.82 20.91
C ALA A 1047 29.34 -9.79 22.37
N GLY A 1048 30.62 -10.02 22.65
CA GLY A 1048 31.20 -9.68 23.94
C GLY A 1048 31.30 -8.16 24.08
N VAL A 1049 30.97 -7.63 25.26
CA VAL A 1049 31.03 -6.19 25.55
C VAL A 1049 31.84 -5.97 26.82
N ALA A 1050 32.79 -5.04 26.78
CA ALA A 1050 33.46 -4.51 27.96
C ALA A 1050 33.45 -2.99 27.91
N ILE A 1051 33.04 -2.36 29.01
CA ILE A 1051 33.03 -0.91 29.17
C ILE A 1051 33.98 -0.58 30.32
N THR A 1052 34.96 0.28 30.06
CA THR A 1052 35.92 0.78 31.06
C THR A 1052 35.93 2.31 31.02
N ALA A 1053 36.41 2.98 32.07
CA ALA A 1053 36.53 4.43 32.11
C ALA A 1053 37.91 4.85 32.63
N GLU A 1054 38.41 6.00 32.21
CA GLU A 1054 39.60 6.61 32.80
C GLU A 1054 39.27 7.20 34.18
N GLY A 1055 40.08 6.84 35.19
CA GLY A 1055 39.93 7.36 36.55
C GLY A 1055 38.91 6.62 37.43
N ALA A 1056 38.08 5.71 36.89
CA ALA A 1056 37.09 4.96 37.66
C ALA A 1056 36.65 3.65 36.99
N ASN A 1057 36.15 2.69 37.78
CA ASN A 1057 35.60 1.43 37.27
C ASN A 1057 34.12 1.57 36.91
N VAL A 1058 33.77 1.24 35.66
CA VAL A 1058 32.37 1.15 35.21
C VAL A 1058 31.72 -0.08 35.83
N PRO A 1059 30.56 0.05 36.50
CA PRO A 1059 29.83 -1.11 37.00
C PRO A 1059 29.44 -2.05 35.84
N PRO A 1060 29.72 -3.36 35.92
CA PRO A 1060 29.51 -4.31 34.82
C PRO A 1060 28.04 -4.78 34.72
N TYR A 1061 27.10 -3.82 34.83
CA TYR A 1061 25.67 -4.06 34.83
C TYR A 1061 24.97 -3.26 33.73
N LEU A 1062 23.93 -3.86 33.15
CA LEU A 1062 23.02 -3.24 32.18
C LEU A 1062 21.60 -3.28 32.74
N ALA A 1063 20.80 -2.25 32.51
CA ALA A 1063 19.36 -2.26 32.74
C ALA A 1063 18.60 -2.02 31.44
N VAL A 1064 17.37 -2.51 31.34
CA VAL A 1064 16.55 -2.34 30.11
C VAL A 1064 15.88 -0.98 30.03
N SER A 1065 15.90 -0.22 31.13
CA SER A 1065 15.57 1.20 31.18
C SER A 1065 16.36 1.87 32.30
N PRO A 1066 16.53 3.22 32.28
CA PRO A 1066 17.22 3.95 33.33
C PRO A 1066 16.61 3.73 34.73
N GLU A 1067 15.29 3.62 34.83
CA GLU A 1067 14.55 3.50 36.10
C GLU A 1067 14.76 2.15 36.78
N GLN A 1068 15.21 1.14 36.05
CA GLN A 1068 15.53 -0.18 36.61
C GLN A 1068 16.99 -0.31 37.06
N PHE A 1069 17.84 0.66 36.71
CA PHE A 1069 19.27 0.56 36.94
C PHE A 1069 19.63 0.79 38.41
N PHE A 1070 20.48 -0.08 38.95
CA PHE A 1070 21.16 0.10 40.23
C PHE A 1070 22.52 -0.60 40.20
N VAL A 1071 23.39 -0.32 41.17
CA VAL A 1071 24.67 -1.03 41.32
C VAL A 1071 24.58 -2.00 42.50
N PRO A 1072 24.64 -3.32 42.26
CA PRO A 1072 24.69 -4.31 43.32
C PRO A 1072 25.77 -4.02 44.38
N GLY A 1073 25.44 -4.20 45.65
CA GLY A 1073 26.33 -3.98 46.80
C GLY A 1073 26.56 -2.51 47.21
N LYS A 1074 26.05 -1.54 46.45
CA LYS A 1074 25.88 -0.15 46.93
C LYS A 1074 24.45 -0.02 47.43
N GLY A 1075 24.26 0.50 48.64
CA GLY A 1075 22.91 0.75 49.20
C GLY A 1075 22.04 1.59 48.26
N PRO A 1076 20.72 1.66 48.50
CA PRO A 1076 19.82 2.49 47.70
C PRO A 1076 20.27 3.95 47.65
#